data_AF-A0A521TH69-F1
#
_entry.id   AF-A0A521TH69-F1
#
_cell.length_a   1.000
_cell.length_b   1.000
_cell.length_c   1.000
_cell.angle_alpha   90.00
_cell.angle_beta   90.00
_cell.angle_gamma   90.00
#
_symmetry.space_group_name_H-M   'P 1'
#
loop_
_entity.id
_entity.type
_entity.pdbx_description
1 polymer ?
#
loop_
_entity_poly.entity_id
_entity_poly.type
_entity_poly.pdbx_seq_one_letter_code
_entity_poly.pdbx_strand_id
1 'polypeptide(L)'
;MACSSASTTTDAAVPSDRGPSADADAADASDAAPPVDGATLCEEEPPTRESLSPTALYLTPGARAALTLRIGRDRCAPIALPSSSAAAGVATVGGASVTVAAGASTATVDVTAVAPGTSVVTVGAATVTVTVLDPALPSCAPTTPSSRGMLRAGQTVRGASGGPLELVTVGLPMAATEVSPLEVELACAADQVPEGFSAIGPAVRFNPGTTKLMREIPFTLPVNAARVPPGFEMQVQLAYTAPGFRAPRIVPVADVHLTNDGRAVTFEAPRLGTWQPVIRTGLGTRRTRQRFTFHSILGASMGSAGAGMIGMRNLDLFDFIAPLGGPVDWNYLGHYIQNWHMGGFCTAAQRAADPAGCAMGSSVDRTPPSGDLYERRQHFEEWFFPDGWEGQGGTFDRMSYIQIFRDLTRMFGNAVTPPGMTGVLPRGVPDTELTRSDSARCATPVTLTNYYDREYNPDGSLPVVTFCDGTHAPGRSGRWDGARGNFPMEVSLAVDVNRNGRRDAGEPVLRRFFEAFQDTGTDGRASADEPGFNAMTNPDPAQDDYDRQFNPSGTEGNFSREEGEAFDDRGIDGVACPTGETCPYDVGEGNGRWDQNPGWERFSQVNPRNLAARTATAAQLARVGIWTDGGVHDLFNFATVSNHFVGALAQRGLPVHYYNNFASLGADRLPESPFPHDLVDYAHMPSHVMLRYGNPDATMTELVNGDGGHVGTIPQITSRLYTSLFWMAARWPGGDRRAARYSTEFDNAGRCSNGYFCTFDFRSDRSGRNGPVSVYLPPGYHDPENANVRYPVVYFLHGYGQQPSDLVATGLIVGNFMALSSIPSWRRPQKFIMVFPDGRCRPQDNCLRGTFYTDSPVGSAQMETYFLDLYQYIDRSYRVRMPEEVEVVD
;
A
#
# COMPACT_ATOMS: atom_id res chain seq x y z
N MET A 1 29.98 -38.22 20.08
CA MET A 1 30.54 -39.57 20.33
C MET A 1 29.94 -40.52 19.31
N ALA A 2 30.82 -41.21 18.56
CA ALA A 2 30.62 -42.33 17.61
C ALA A 2 29.72 -42.08 16.38
N CYS A 3 30.25 -41.79 15.17
CA CYS A 3 30.97 -42.66 14.17
C CYS A 3 30.01 -43.58 13.38
N SER A 4 30.06 -43.77 12.06
CA SER A 4 31.21 -43.77 11.13
C SER A 4 30.84 -43.53 9.65
N SER A 5 31.88 -43.18 8.88
CA SER A 5 32.02 -42.98 7.43
C SER A 5 32.28 -44.26 6.61
N ALA A 6 31.97 -44.28 5.30
CA ALA A 6 32.96 -44.39 4.19
C ALA A 6 32.36 -44.73 2.80
N SER A 7 32.74 -43.92 1.79
CA SER A 7 33.05 -44.16 0.34
C SER A 7 32.14 -45.05 -0.53
N THR A 8 31.78 -44.71 -1.78
CA THR A 8 32.70 -44.51 -2.93
C THR A 8 32.07 -43.71 -4.10
N THR A 9 32.98 -43.16 -4.91
CA THR A 9 32.90 -42.37 -6.16
C THR A 9 32.17 -43.01 -7.35
N THR A 10 31.48 -42.19 -8.16
CA THR A 10 31.59 -42.19 -9.65
C THR A 10 31.07 -40.86 -10.23
N ASP A 11 31.88 -40.27 -11.12
CA ASP A 11 31.55 -39.17 -12.02
C ASP A 11 30.30 -39.46 -12.85
N ALA A 12 29.38 -38.49 -12.91
CA ALA A 12 28.49 -38.30 -14.05
C ALA A 12 28.07 -36.82 -14.12
N ALA A 13 28.39 -36.18 -15.23
CA ALA A 13 28.01 -34.83 -15.58
C ALA A 13 26.48 -34.62 -15.44
N VAL A 14 26.07 -33.57 -14.73
CA VAL A 14 24.68 -33.12 -14.65
C VAL A 14 24.52 -31.92 -15.59
N PRO A 15 23.66 -31.99 -16.62
CA PRO A 15 23.38 -30.84 -17.47
C PRO A 15 22.59 -29.80 -16.69
N SER A 16 23.01 -28.54 -16.82
CA SER A 16 22.28 -27.34 -16.47
C SER A 16 21.04 -27.20 -17.36
N ASP A 17 19.91 -27.72 -16.92
CA ASP A 17 18.59 -27.36 -17.42
C ASP A 17 17.54 -27.74 -16.35
N ARG A 18 17.29 -26.81 -15.44
CA ARG A 18 16.04 -26.77 -14.67
C ARG A 18 15.48 -25.37 -14.83
N GLY A 19 14.54 -25.22 -15.77
CA GLY A 19 13.60 -24.11 -15.74
C GLY A 19 12.81 -24.12 -14.41
N PRO A 20 12.16 -23.01 -14.04
CA PRO A 20 11.35 -22.95 -12.84
C PRO A 20 10.27 -24.03 -12.93
N SER A 21 10.33 -25.01 -12.04
CA SER A 21 9.34 -26.08 -11.94
C SER A 21 8.01 -25.47 -11.57
N ALA A 22 7.06 -25.57 -12.50
CA ALA A 22 5.64 -25.40 -12.32
C ALA A 22 5.07 -26.49 -11.40
N ASP A 23 5.40 -26.45 -10.11
CA ASP A 23 4.78 -27.28 -9.07
C ASP A 23 4.11 -26.36 -8.03
N ALA A 24 3.27 -25.46 -8.53
CA ALA A 24 2.19 -24.83 -7.78
C ALA A 24 0.85 -25.15 -8.47
N ASP A 25 0.70 -26.36 -9.01
CA ASP A 25 -0.56 -26.88 -9.52
C ASP A 25 -0.95 -28.13 -8.73
N ALA A 26 -1.79 -27.90 -7.73
CA ALA A 26 -2.95 -28.73 -7.36
C ALA A 26 -3.37 -28.32 -5.94
N ALA A 27 -4.00 -27.14 -5.81
CA ALA A 27 -5.14 -27.12 -4.92
C ALA A 27 -6.11 -28.14 -5.50
N ASP A 28 -6.29 -29.24 -4.80
CA ASP A 28 -7.09 -30.37 -5.24
C ASP A 28 -8.46 -29.85 -5.70
N ALA A 29 -8.71 -29.92 -7.01
CA ALA A 29 -9.98 -29.55 -7.63
C ALA A 29 -11.10 -30.56 -7.30
N SER A 30 -10.90 -31.39 -6.26
CA SER A 30 -11.78 -32.45 -5.80
C SER A 30 -12.88 -31.94 -4.85
N ASP A 31 -12.80 -30.70 -4.36
CA ASP A 31 -13.83 -30.06 -3.52
C ASP A 31 -14.79 -29.15 -4.33
N ALA A 32 -15.00 -29.44 -5.62
CA ALA A 32 -16.15 -28.90 -6.33
C ALA A 32 -17.43 -29.49 -5.71
N ALA A 33 -18.10 -28.71 -4.86
CA ALA A 33 -19.39 -29.08 -4.29
C ALA A 33 -20.33 -29.54 -5.42
N PRO A 34 -21.04 -30.67 -5.27
CA PRO A 34 -21.95 -31.15 -6.29
C PRO A 34 -23.04 -30.10 -6.55
N PRO A 35 -23.58 -30.04 -7.79
CA PRO A 35 -24.62 -29.09 -8.15
C PRO A 35 -25.85 -29.30 -7.27
N VAL A 36 -26.19 -28.32 -6.44
CA VAL A 36 -27.45 -28.30 -5.68
C VAL A 36 -28.53 -27.73 -6.59
N ASP A 37 -29.62 -28.46 -6.77
CA ASP A 37 -30.78 -27.98 -7.51
C ASP A 37 -31.49 -26.88 -6.69
N GLY A 38 -32.05 -25.87 -7.35
CA GLY A 38 -32.73 -24.77 -6.67
C GLY A 38 -33.90 -25.24 -5.78
N ALA A 39 -34.44 -26.42 -6.07
CA ALA A 39 -35.48 -27.09 -5.30
C ALA A 39 -34.97 -27.85 -4.05
N THR A 40 -33.70 -28.26 -3.99
CA THR A 40 -33.10 -28.96 -2.83
C THR A 40 -32.59 -28.01 -1.75
N LEU A 41 -32.57 -26.69 -2.00
CA LEU A 41 -32.14 -25.66 -1.04
C LEU A 41 -33.05 -25.50 0.19
N CYS A 42 -34.24 -26.09 0.17
CA CYS A 42 -35.29 -25.87 1.17
C CYS A 42 -35.68 -27.14 1.96
N GLU A 43 -34.99 -28.27 1.77
CA GLU A 43 -35.25 -29.49 2.54
C GLU A 43 -34.58 -29.46 3.92
N GLU A 44 -35.31 -29.94 4.94
CA GLU A 44 -35.00 -29.94 6.38
C GLU A 44 -34.01 -28.87 6.83
N GLU A 45 -34.51 -27.65 6.90
CA GLU A 45 -33.79 -26.48 7.34
C GLU A 45 -33.25 -26.63 8.80
N PRO A 46 -31.92 -26.80 9.04
CA PRO A 46 -31.37 -26.85 10.40
C PRO A 46 -31.62 -25.55 11.18
N PRO A 47 -31.47 -25.55 12.52
CA PRO A 47 -31.60 -24.37 13.35
C PRO A 47 -30.78 -23.18 12.81
N THR A 48 -31.37 -21.99 12.82
CA THR A 48 -30.71 -20.77 12.38
C THR A 48 -29.56 -20.41 13.33
N ARG A 49 -28.43 -19.96 12.77
CA ARG A 49 -27.41 -19.22 13.53
C ARG A 49 -27.70 -17.74 13.39
N GLU A 50 -28.28 -17.13 14.41
CA GLU A 50 -28.56 -15.68 14.43
C GLU A 50 -27.38 -14.90 15.02
N SER A 51 -27.14 -13.71 14.48
CA SER A 51 -26.24 -12.71 15.07
C SER A 51 -26.79 -11.30 14.84
N LEU A 52 -26.36 -10.34 15.66
CA LEU A 52 -26.70 -8.93 15.53
C LEU A 52 -25.43 -8.13 15.22
N SER A 53 -25.56 -7.14 14.34
CA SER A 53 -24.48 -6.24 13.94
C SER A 53 -24.96 -4.79 14.01
N PRO A 54 -24.21 -3.86 14.64
CA PRO A 54 -22.98 -4.09 15.42
C PRO A 54 -23.19 -5.01 16.64
N THR A 55 -22.10 -5.60 17.15
CA THR A 55 -22.11 -6.58 18.26
C THR A 55 -22.25 -5.94 19.65
N ALA A 56 -22.13 -4.61 19.72
CA ALA A 56 -22.43 -3.79 20.88
C ALA A 56 -23.03 -2.45 20.41
N LEU A 57 -23.87 -1.85 21.24
CA LEU A 57 -24.42 -0.51 21.03
C LEU A 57 -24.10 0.40 22.20
N TYR A 58 -23.56 1.58 21.88
CA TYR A 58 -23.39 2.67 22.82
C TYR A 58 -24.28 3.82 22.39
N LEU A 59 -25.26 4.17 23.22
CA LEU A 59 -26.29 5.14 22.87
C LEU A 59 -26.45 6.20 23.96
N THR A 60 -27.01 7.34 23.60
CA THR A 60 -27.45 8.36 24.57
C THR A 60 -28.97 8.24 24.81
N PRO A 61 -29.50 8.67 25.97
CA PRO A 61 -30.94 8.63 26.21
C PRO A 61 -31.75 9.31 25.10
N GLY A 62 -32.77 8.62 24.58
CA GLY A 62 -33.60 9.08 23.46
C GLY A 62 -33.04 8.76 22.06
N ALA A 63 -31.79 8.32 21.95
CA ALA A 63 -31.22 7.90 20.66
C ALA A 63 -31.92 6.65 20.11
N ARG A 64 -32.00 6.57 18.79
CA ARG A 64 -32.49 5.40 18.05
C ARG A 64 -31.37 4.86 17.19
N ALA A 65 -31.26 3.54 17.12
CA ALA A 65 -30.29 2.85 16.30
C ALA A 65 -30.96 1.70 15.56
N ALA A 66 -30.54 1.47 14.33
CA ALA A 66 -30.92 0.30 13.54
C ALA A 66 -29.78 -0.72 13.60
N LEU A 67 -30.09 -1.92 14.05
CA LEU A 67 -29.20 -3.08 13.97
C LEU A 67 -29.56 -3.93 12.76
N THR A 68 -28.58 -4.69 12.28
CA THR A 68 -28.82 -5.76 11.30
C THR A 68 -28.86 -7.09 12.02
N LEU A 69 -30.03 -7.72 12.07
CA LEU A 69 -30.15 -9.15 12.33
C LEU A 69 -29.59 -9.90 11.11
N ARG A 70 -28.65 -10.80 11.35
CA ARG A 70 -28.00 -11.67 10.36
C ARG A 70 -28.31 -13.12 10.69
N ILE A 71 -28.66 -13.90 9.69
CA ILE A 71 -28.83 -15.36 9.83
C ILE A 71 -27.81 -16.11 8.99
N GLY A 72 -27.50 -17.34 9.40
CA GLY A 72 -26.46 -18.17 8.78
C GLY A 72 -26.76 -18.73 7.39
N ARG A 73 -27.97 -18.53 6.84
CA ARG A 73 -28.33 -18.91 5.45
C ARG A 73 -29.44 -18.01 4.91
N ASP A 74 -29.61 -17.95 3.60
CA ASP A 74 -30.80 -17.33 3.00
C ASP A 74 -32.05 -18.16 3.32
N ARG A 75 -33.19 -17.51 3.56
CA ARG A 75 -34.44 -18.21 3.88
C ARG A 75 -35.23 -18.57 2.63
N CYS A 76 -35.77 -19.78 2.55
CA CYS A 76 -36.76 -20.10 1.52
C CYS A 76 -38.16 -19.54 1.84
N ALA A 77 -38.50 -19.44 3.13
CA ALA A 77 -39.77 -18.90 3.62
C ALA A 77 -39.53 -17.88 4.73
N PRO A 78 -40.39 -16.86 4.88
CA PRO A 78 -40.21 -15.86 5.92
C PRO A 78 -40.18 -16.51 7.31
N ILE A 79 -39.30 -16.02 8.18
CA ILE A 79 -39.23 -16.45 9.59
C ILE A 79 -39.42 -15.23 10.49
N ALA A 80 -40.31 -15.35 11.47
CA ALA A 80 -40.49 -14.36 12.52
C ALA A 80 -39.76 -14.82 13.77
N LEU A 81 -38.73 -14.08 14.17
CA LEU A 81 -37.96 -14.37 15.38
C LEU A 81 -38.45 -13.47 16.51
N PRO A 82 -38.75 -14.01 17.70
CA PRO A 82 -39.20 -13.21 18.83
C PRO A 82 -38.10 -12.23 19.26
N SER A 83 -38.49 -11.00 19.61
CA SER A 83 -37.59 -9.98 20.11
C SER A 83 -37.99 -9.50 21.50
N SER A 84 -37.00 -9.23 22.35
CA SER A 84 -37.22 -8.74 23.71
C SER A 84 -36.03 -7.90 24.21
N SER A 85 -36.26 -7.16 25.30
CA SER A 85 -35.20 -6.44 26.03
C SER A 85 -35.23 -6.84 27.50
N ALA A 86 -34.08 -7.21 28.06
CA ALA A 86 -33.95 -7.62 29.46
C ALA A 86 -34.31 -6.49 30.44
N ALA A 87 -34.02 -5.24 30.07
CA ALA A 87 -34.34 -4.04 30.84
C ALA A 87 -34.97 -2.98 29.93
N ALA A 88 -36.27 -3.08 29.68
CA ALA A 88 -37.02 -2.14 28.83
C ALA A 88 -36.96 -0.68 29.32
N GLY A 89 -36.72 -0.44 30.61
CA GLY A 89 -36.50 0.90 31.17
C GLY A 89 -35.16 1.54 30.78
N VAL A 90 -34.21 0.75 30.27
CA VAL A 90 -32.90 1.21 29.77
C VAL A 90 -32.92 1.28 28.24
N ALA A 91 -33.38 0.24 27.55
CA ALA A 91 -33.50 0.22 26.10
C ALA A 91 -34.68 -0.65 25.64
N THR A 92 -35.37 -0.26 24.57
CA THR A 92 -36.48 -1.01 23.99
C THR A 92 -36.15 -1.47 22.57
N VAL A 93 -36.68 -2.63 22.17
CA VAL A 93 -36.61 -3.15 20.80
C VAL A 93 -37.92 -2.88 20.06
N GLY A 94 -37.86 -2.55 18.78
CA GLY A 94 -39.01 -2.30 17.93
C GLY A 94 -39.77 -3.59 17.63
N GLY A 95 -40.97 -3.72 18.19
CA GLY A 95 -41.85 -4.88 17.97
C GLY A 95 -41.53 -6.10 18.83
N ALA A 96 -42.48 -7.03 18.89
CA ALA A 96 -42.35 -8.30 19.62
C ALA A 96 -41.69 -9.42 18.80
N SER A 97 -41.53 -9.21 17.49
CA SER A 97 -40.81 -10.11 16.60
C SER A 97 -40.19 -9.33 15.42
N VAL A 98 -39.14 -9.91 14.85
CA VAL A 98 -38.43 -9.40 13.67
C VAL A 98 -38.56 -10.44 12.58
N THR A 99 -39.03 -10.02 11.40
CA THR A 99 -39.25 -10.92 10.26
C THR A 99 -38.09 -10.83 9.28
N VAL A 100 -37.42 -11.96 9.03
CA VAL A 100 -36.53 -12.12 7.87
C VAL A 100 -37.37 -12.61 6.70
N ALA A 101 -37.38 -11.84 5.60
CA ALA A 101 -38.16 -12.16 4.41
C ALA A 101 -37.62 -13.41 3.68
N ALA A 102 -38.46 -14.03 2.85
CA ALA A 102 -38.00 -15.07 1.92
C ALA A 102 -36.95 -14.49 0.96
N GLY A 103 -35.91 -15.26 0.68
CA GLY A 103 -34.73 -14.88 -0.12
C GLY A 103 -33.74 -13.98 0.62
N ALA A 104 -34.04 -13.52 1.84
CA ALA A 104 -33.15 -12.66 2.61
C ALA A 104 -32.35 -13.46 3.65
N SER A 105 -31.19 -12.93 4.02
CA SER A 105 -30.39 -13.38 5.17
C SER A 105 -30.20 -12.30 6.23
N THR A 106 -30.89 -11.17 6.08
CA THR A 106 -30.84 -10.04 6.99
C THR A 106 -32.20 -9.41 7.22
N ALA A 107 -32.36 -8.76 8.37
CA ALA A 107 -33.49 -7.88 8.67
C ALA A 107 -33.04 -6.74 9.59
N THR A 108 -33.75 -5.62 9.54
CA THR A 108 -33.48 -4.47 10.41
C THR A 108 -34.16 -4.65 11.76
N VAL A 109 -33.46 -4.31 12.84
CA VAL A 109 -33.96 -4.33 14.21
C VAL A 109 -33.78 -2.93 14.80
N ASP A 110 -34.89 -2.26 15.10
CA ASP A 110 -34.83 -0.93 15.72
C ASP A 110 -34.64 -1.05 17.23
N VAL A 111 -33.73 -0.25 17.78
CA VAL A 111 -33.47 -0.12 19.21
C VAL A 111 -33.60 1.34 19.60
N THR A 112 -34.28 1.61 20.72
CA THR A 112 -34.41 2.94 21.30
C THR A 112 -33.82 2.95 22.70
N ALA A 113 -32.90 3.86 22.97
CA ALA A 113 -32.35 4.09 24.29
C ALA A 113 -33.31 4.94 25.14
N VAL A 114 -33.54 4.53 26.39
CA VAL A 114 -34.53 5.13 27.30
C VAL A 114 -33.85 5.88 28.43
N ALA A 115 -33.00 5.20 29.22
CA ALA A 115 -32.33 5.78 30.38
C ALA A 115 -30.93 5.16 30.56
N PRO A 116 -30.00 5.86 31.25
CA PRO A 116 -28.65 5.35 31.48
C PRO A 116 -28.63 3.97 32.16
N GLY A 117 -27.74 3.10 31.70
CA GLY A 117 -27.61 1.73 32.18
C GLY A 117 -27.28 0.75 31.05
N THR A 118 -27.31 -0.55 31.35
CA THR A 118 -27.08 -1.61 30.36
C THR A 118 -28.31 -2.49 30.25
N SER A 119 -28.73 -2.80 29.02
CA SER A 119 -29.73 -3.82 28.71
C SER A 119 -29.16 -4.81 27.69
N VAL A 120 -29.76 -5.99 27.63
CA VAL A 120 -29.51 -6.97 26.57
C VAL A 120 -30.76 -7.03 25.70
N VAL A 121 -30.60 -6.75 24.41
CA VAL A 121 -31.64 -6.97 23.41
C VAL A 121 -31.41 -8.35 22.80
N THR A 122 -32.48 -9.15 22.76
CA THR A 122 -32.47 -10.52 22.24
C THR A 122 -33.40 -10.61 21.04
N VAL A 123 -32.95 -11.23 19.95
CA VAL A 123 -33.76 -11.55 18.76
C VAL A 123 -33.48 -13.00 18.35
N GLY A 124 -34.46 -13.89 18.51
CA GLY A 124 -34.21 -15.33 18.38
C GLY A 124 -33.17 -15.80 19.42
N ALA A 125 -32.08 -16.41 18.98
CA ALA A 125 -30.94 -16.74 19.84
C ALA A 125 -29.82 -15.69 19.84
N ALA A 126 -29.90 -14.64 19.00
CA ALA A 126 -28.92 -13.57 18.97
C ALA A 126 -29.15 -12.60 20.13
N THR A 127 -28.05 -12.10 20.71
CA THR A 127 -28.07 -11.06 21.73
C THR A 127 -27.11 -9.93 21.36
N VAL A 128 -27.45 -8.71 21.79
CA VAL A 128 -26.59 -7.54 21.70
C VAL A 128 -26.67 -6.77 23.00
N THR A 129 -25.51 -6.31 23.47
CA THR A 129 -25.44 -5.44 24.64
C THR A 129 -25.72 -4.01 24.22
N VAL A 130 -26.69 -3.37 24.86
CA VAL A 130 -27.04 -1.97 24.67
C VAL A 130 -26.67 -1.21 25.94
N THR A 131 -25.64 -0.38 25.84
CA THR A 131 -25.18 0.48 26.92
C THR A 131 -25.62 1.91 26.63
N VAL A 132 -26.48 2.44 27.50
CA VAL A 132 -26.94 3.83 27.43
C VAL A 132 -26.09 4.66 28.38
N LEU A 133 -25.34 5.59 27.81
CA LEU A 133 -24.38 6.45 28.52
C LEU A 133 -24.92 7.88 28.61
N ASP A 134 -24.53 8.58 29.67
CA ASP A 134 -24.65 10.05 29.70
C ASP A 134 -23.87 10.64 28.50
N PRO A 135 -24.41 11.64 27.78
CA PRO A 135 -23.74 12.23 26.62
C PRO A 135 -22.46 13.03 26.95
N ALA A 136 -22.15 13.27 28.23
CA ALA A 136 -20.96 14.01 28.64
C ALA A 136 -19.66 13.28 28.23
N LEU A 137 -18.65 14.08 27.86
CA LEU A 137 -17.31 13.57 27.59
C LEU A 137 -16.59 13.28 28.92
N PRO A 138 -15.65 12.30 28.94
CA PRO A 138 -14.76 12.13 30.07
C PRO A 138 -14.00 13.43 30.36
N SER A 139 -14.05 13.93 31.60
CA SER A 139 -13.39 15.18 31.99
C SER A 139 -11.91 14.97 32.27
N CYS A 140 -11.03 15.78 31.68
CA CYS A 140 -9.58 15.80 31.97
C CYS A 140 -9.11 17.26 32.07
N ALA A 141 -9.16 17.85 33.27
CA ALA A 141 -8.76 19.25 33.44
C ALA A 141 -7.22 19.38 33.39
N PRO A 142 -6.63 20.42 32.77
CA PRO A 142 -5.18 20.63 32.77
C PRO A 142 -4.53 20.72 34.16
N THR A 143 -5.31 20.99 35.21
CA THR A 143 -4.86 21.00 36.61
C THR A 143 -4.75 19.60 37.24
N THR A 144 -5.14 18.55 36.51
CA THR A 144 -5.06 17.16 36.99
C THR A 144 -3.58 16.76 37.17
N PRO A 145 -3.19 16.17 38.31
CA PRO A 145 -1.83 15.69 38.51
C PRO A 145 -1.40 14.71 37.41
N SER A 146 -0.22 14.95 36.83
CA SER A 146 0.36 14.08 35.82
C SER A 146 0.81 12.74 36.42
N SER A 147 0.83 11.68 35.61
CA SER A 147 1.44 10.40 35.96
C SER A 147 2.77 10.22 35.21
N ARG A 148 3.82 9.76 35.89
CA ARG A 148 5.13 9.51 35.28
C ARG A 148 5.52 8.05 35.40
N GLY A 149 6.23 7.54 34.41
CA GLY A 149 6.75 6.19 34.42
C GLY A 149 7.89 6.02 33.42
N MET A 150 8.64 4.93 33.60
CA MET A 150 9.67 4.53 32.65
C MET A 150 9.03 3.59 31.61
N LEU A 151 9.19 3.90 30.34
CA LEU A 151 8.79 3.07 29.22
C LEU A 151 10.00 2.23 28.78
N ARG A 152 9.86 0.91 28.84
CA ARG A 152 10.86 -0.10 28.43
C ARG A 152 10.14 -1.23 27.70
N ALA A 153 10.87 -2.04 26.95
CA ALA A 153 10.31 -3.22 26.29
C ALA A 153 9.45 -4.06 27.27
N GLY A 154 8.19 -4.30 26.89
CA GLY A 154 7.20 -5.04 27.69
C GLY A 154 6.55 -4.24 28.83
N GLN A 155 6.86 -2.95 28.98
CA GLN A 155 6.25 -2.09 29.99
C GLN A 155 5.13 -1.22 29.42
N THR A 156 4.20 -0.85 30.30
CA THR A 156 3.12 0.09 30.00
C THR A 156 3.08 1.13 31.11
N VAL A 157 3.19 2.41 30.74
CA VAL A 157 2.97 3.52 31.65
C VAL A 157 1.46 3.80 31.66
N ARG A 158 0.88 3.92 32.87
CA ARG A 158 -0.57 4.08 33.09
C ARG A 158 -0.83 5.33 33.92
N GLY A 159 -1.95 5.98 33.68
CA GLY A 159 -2.41 7.08 34.53
C GLY A 159 -2.85 6.61 35.91
N ALA A 160 -2.91 7.55 36.85
CA ALA A 160 -3.34 7.30 38.23
C ALA A 160 -4.78 6.76 38.29
N SER A 161 -4.99 5.73 39.11
CA SER A 161 -6.31 5.13 39.32
C SER A 161 -7.29 6.08 40.03
N GLY A 162 -8.58 5.94 39.74
CA GLY A 162 -9.64 6.73 40.35
C GLY A 162 -9.70 8.19 39.88
N GLY A 163 -8.97 8.55 38.82
CA GLY A 163 -8.90 9.90 38.29
C GLY A 163 -9.09 9.99 36.77
N PRO A 164 -9.09 11.21 36.20
CA PRO A 164 -9.27 11.46 34.77
C PRO A 164 -8.34 10.67 33.82
N LEU A 165 -7.15 10.31 34.30
CA LEU A 165 -6.13 9.62 33.51
C LEU A 165 -6.16 8.09 33.68
N GLU A 166 -7.09 7.51 34.44
CA GLU A 166 -7.09 6.08 34.79
C GLU A 166 -7.02 5.14 33.56
N LEU A 167 -7.67 5.52 32.46
CA LEU A 167 -7.69 4.74 31.22
C LEU A 167 -6.55 5.10 30.25
N VAL A 168 -5.77 6.13 30.56
CA VAL A 168 -4.67 6.58 29.70
C VAL A 168 -3.49 5.64 29.86
N THR A 169 -3.01 5.13 28.73
CA THR A 169 -1.79 4.31 28.69
C THR A 169 -0.92 4.62 27.49
N VAL A 170 0.38 4.37 27.64
CA VAL A 170 1.32 4.21 26.54
C VAL A 170 2.18 2.99 26.83
N GLY A 171 2.26 2.07 25.87
CA GLY A 171 2.96 0.81 26.00
C GLY A 171 4.16 0.70 25.06
N LEU A 172 5.05 -0.22 25.35
CA LEU A 172 6.11 -0.62 24.43
C LEU A 172 6.11 -2.15 24.36
N PRO A 173 5.90 -2.76 23.18
CA PRO A 173 5.84 -4.22 23.05
C PRO A 173 7.08 -4.92 23.63
N MET A 174 6.93 -6.17 24.07
CA MET A 174 8.04 -6.93 24.66
C MET A 174 9.22 -7.12 23.69
N ALA A 175 8.94 -7.24 22.39
CA ALA A 175 9.95 -7.39 21.36
C ALA A 175 10.71 -6.09 21.03
N ALA A 176 10.24 -4.94 21.50
CA ALA A 176 10.80 -3.62 21.20
C ALA A 176 12.06 -3.29 22.00
N THR A 177 13.07 -4.15 21.87
CA THR A 177 14.34 -4.08 22.58
C THR A 177 15.31 -3.04 22.02
N GLU A 178 15.06 -2.57 20.79
CA GLU A 178 15.80 -1.50 20.12
C GLU A 178 15.46 -0.10 20.63
N VAL A 179 14.33 0.06 21.32
CA VAL A 179 13.94 1.33 21.93
C VAL A 179 14.60 1.46 23.30
N SER A 180 15.48 2.45 23.44
CA SER A 180 16.11 2.76 24.73
C SER A 180 15.06 3.20 25.76
N PRO A 181 15.25 2.88 27.07
CA PRO A 181 14.35 3.31 28.13
C PRO A 181 14.08 4.81 28.10
N LEU A 182 12.79 5.19 28.17
CA LEU A 182 12.35 6.57 28.09
C LEU A 182 11.45 6.93 29.28
N GLU A 183 11.74 8.01 29.99
CA GLU A 183 10.78 8.55 30.97
C GLU A 183 9.65 9.24 30.24
N VAL A 184 8.41 8.84 30.56
CA VAL A 184 7.20 9.38 29.95
C VAL A 184 6.29 10.00 31.01
N GLU A 185 5.76 11.19 30.73
CA GLU A 185 4.74 11.86 31.53
C GLU A 185 3.40 11.88 30.79
N LEU A 186 2.33 11.46 31.47
CA LEU A 186 0.93 11.51 31.03
C LEU A 186 0.22 12.66 31.74
N ALA A 187 -0.34 13.61 30.99
CA ALA A 187 -1.03 14.76 31.54
C ALA A 187 -2.26 15.14 30.71
N CYS A 188 -3.30 15.69 31.35
CA CYS A 188 -4.40 16.31 30.61
C CYS A 188 -3.90 17.53 29.82
N ALA A 189 -4.52 17.80 28.68
CA ALA A 189 -4.24 18.96 27.85
C ALA A 189 -5.52 19.75 27.56
N ALA A 190 -5.37 20.96 27.02
CA ALA A 190 -6.49 21.71 26.48
C ALA A 190 -7.02 21.05 25.21
N ASP A 191 -8.32 21.21 24.95
CA ASP A 191 -8.95 20.69 23.73
C ASP A 191 -8.29 21.29 22.47
N GLN A 192 -8.10 20.43 21.47
CA GLN A 192 -7.41 20.69 20.21
C GLN A 192 -8.21 20.15 19.01
N VAL A 193 -9.54 20.21 19.09
CA VAL A 193 -10.44 19.69 18.05
C VAL A 193 -10.36 20.55 16.78
N PRO A 194 -9.93 20.00 15.62
CA PRO A 194 -9.91 20.75 14.37
C PRO A 194 -11.31 21.08 13.84
N GLU A 195 -11.41 22.04 12.90
CA GLU A 195 -12.67 22.38 12.25
C GLU A 195 -13.29 21.19 11.51
N GLY A 196 -14.62 21.02 11.61
CA GLY A 196 -15.36 19.91 10.98
C GLY A 196 -15.33 18.60 11.78
N PHE A 197 -14.80 18.65 13.01
CA PHE A 197 -14.74 17.50 13.93
C PHE A 197 -15.44 17.79 15.25
N SER A 198 -15.84 16.71 15.91
CA SER A 198 -16.40 16.71 17.26
C SER A 198 -15.53 15.82 18.16
N ALA A 199 -15.20 16.30 19.37
CA ALA A 199 -14.53 15.46 20.36
C ALA A 199 -15.42 14.29 20.79
N ILE A 200 -14.79 13.13 20.96
CA ILE A 200 -15.38 11.96 21.63
C ILE A 200 -14.66 11.61 22.93
N GLY A 201 -13.57 12.31 23.24
CA GLY A 201 -12.80 12.23 24.48
C GLY A 201 -11.91 13.46 24.70
N PRO A 202 -11.23 13.57 25.86
CA PRO A 202 -10.36 14.69 26.19
C PRO A 202 -9.02 14.61 25.44
N ALA A 203 -8.33 15.76 25.36
CA ALA A 203 -6.94 15.80 24.93
C ALA A 203 -5.98 15.35 26.04
N VAL A 204 -5.01 14.51 25.68
CA VAL A 204 -4.00 13.98 26.61
C VAL A 204 -2.61 14.13 26.01
N ARG A 205 -1.69 14.68 26.80
CA ARG A 205 -0.29 14.91 26.44
C ARG A 205 0.61 13.82 27.00
N PHE A 206 1.47 13.30 26.13
CA PHE A 206 2.53 12.34 26.42
C PHE A 206 3.88 13.03 26.17
N ASN A 207 4.70 13.21 27.20
CA ASN A 207 5.99 13.88 27.10
C ASN A 207 7.18 12.93 27.26
N PRO A 208 8.34 13.22 26.64
CA PRO A 208 8.61 14.43 25.83
C PRO A 208 7.99 14.36 24.43
N GLY A 209 7.20 15.39 24.05
CA GLY A 209 6.43 15.42 22.81
C GLY A 209 7.24 15.53 21.52
N THR A 210 8.57 15.61 21.59
CA THR A 210 9.47 15.55 20.41
C THR A 210 9.91 14.13 20.05
N THR A 211 9.58 13.13 20.88
CA THR A 211 10.00 11.75 20.63
C THR A 211 9.32 11.16 19.39
N LYS A 212 10.16 10.78 18.41
CA LYS A 212 9.83 9.91 17.27
C LYS A 212 10.51 8.55 17.46
N LEU A 213 9.77 7.48 17.27
CA LEU A 213 10.26 6.10 17.30
C LEU A 213 10.23 5.51 15.90
N MET A 214 11.18 4.63 15.59
CA MET A 214 11.22 3.86 14.34
C MET A 214 10.31 2.62 14.40
N ARG A 215 9.27 2.69 15.23
CA ARG A 215 8.18 1.72 15.34
C ARG A 215 6.93 2.41 15.85
N GLU A 216 5.78 1.80 15.62
CA GLU A 216 4.54 2.22 16.26
C GLU A 216 4.43 1.61 17.65
N ILE A 217 3.79 2.34 18.56
CA ILE A 217 3.55 1.92 19.93
C ILE A 217 2.07 2.14 20.30
N PRO A 218 1.49 1.29 21.17
CA PRO A 218 0.09 1.37 21.52
C PRO A 218 -0.19 2.49 22.53
N PHE A 219 -1.26 3.23 22.27
CA PHE A 219 -1.85 4.25 23.13
C PHE A 219 -3.28 3.86 23.50
N THR A 220 -3.72 4.29 24.68
CA THR A 220 -5.12 4.21 25.08
C THR A 220 -5.58 5.57 25.59
N LEU A 221 -6.73 6.05 25.13
CA LEU A 221 -7.35 7.31 25.56
C LEU A 221 -8.80 7.09 26.00
N PRO A 222 -9.27 7.80 27.06
CA PRO A 222 -10.66 7.73 27.46
C PRO A 222 -11.58 8.35 26.40
N VAL A 223 -12.73 7.72 26.16
CA VAL A 223 -13.76 8.23 25.25
C VAL A 223 -15.16 7.97 25.80
N ASN A 224 -16.15 8.61 25.19
CA ASN A 224 -17.54 8.21 25.29
C ASN A 224 -17.99 7.64 23.93
N ALA A 225 -18.06 6.31 23.84
CA ALA A 225 -18.47 5.61 22.61
C ALA A 225 -19.88 5.99 22.12
N ALA A 226 -20.76 6.49 22.99
CA ALA A 226 -22.10 6.94 22.58
C ALA A 226 -22.07 8.24 21.75
N ARG A 227 -20.90 8.86 21.58
CA ARG A 227 -20.66 9.99 20.65
C ARG A 227 -20.30 9.53 19.24
N VAL A 228 -20.09 8.23 19.05
CA VAL A 228 -19.82 7.62 17.75
C VAL A 228 -21.13 7.06 17.20
N PRO A 229 -21.51 7.35 15.95
CA PRO A 229 -22.64 6.73 15.30
C PRO A 229 -22.46 5.20 15.26
N PRO A 230 -23.48 4.40 15.64
CA PRO A 230 -23.39 2.95 15.61
C PRO A 230 -22.96 2.42 14.23
N GLY A 231 -21.98 1.51 14.23
CA GLY A 231 -21.40 0.94 13.00
C GLY A 231 -20.22 1.71 12.43
N PHE A 232 -19.99 2.96 12.87
CA PHE A 232 -18.90 3.81 12.41
C PHE A 232 -17.70 3.86 13.37
N GLU A 233 -17.56 2.85 14.24
CA GLU A 233 -16.49 2.79 15.24
C GLU A 233 -15.09 2.76 14.61
N MET A 234 -14.95 2.19 13.41
CA MET A 234 -13.70 2.17 12.63
C MET A 234 -13.33 3.53 12.02
N GLN A 235 -14.21 4.53 12.11
CA GLN A 235 -13.99 5.87 11.57
C GLN A 235 -13.60 6.90 12.66
N VAL A 236 -13.28 6.45 13.87
CA VAL A 236 -12.68 7.30 14.91
C VAL A 236 -11.31 7.80 14.42
N GLN A 237 -11.05 9.09 14.59
CA GLN A 237 -9.82 9.75 14.16
C GLN A 237 -9.12 10.43 15.33
N LEU A 238 -7.84 10.75 15.14
CA LEU A 238 -7.00 11.30 16.19
C LEU A 238 -6.48 12.68 15.75
N ALA A 239 -6.82 13.70 16.54
CA ALA A 239 -6.20 15.02 16.45
C ALA A 239 -4.88 15.02 17.21
N TYR A 240 -3.85 15.64 16.63
CA TYR A 240 -2.49 15.63 17.14
C TYR A 240 -1.87 17.02 17.17
N THR A 241 -1.09 17.30 18.21
CA THR A 241 -0.11 18.39 18.26
C THR A 241 1.17 17.96 18.98
N ALA A 242 2.28 18.62 18.65
CA ALA A 242 3.57 18.48 19.32
C ALA A 242 4.40 19.76 19.10
N PRO A 243 5.58 19.91 19.73
CA PRO A 243 6.44 21.08 19.52
C PRO A 243 6.76 21.39 18.04
N GLY A 244 6.99 20.36 17.21
CA GLY A 244 7.18 20.50 15.75
C GLY A 244 5.88 20.54 14.93
N PHE A 245 4.72 20.31 15.55
CA PHE A 245 3.43 20.27 14.88
C PHE A 245 2.41 21.04 15.73
N ARG A 246 2.52 22.37 15.75
CA ARG A 246 1.81 23.23 16.72
C ARG A 246 0.33 23.42 16.38
N ALA A 247 -0.01 23.46 15.10
CA ALA A 247 -1.39 23.53 14.64
C ALA A 247 -2.08 22.16 14.79
N PRO A 248 -3.23 22.07 15.50
CA PRO A 248 -4.00 20.85 15.59
C PRO A 248 -4.42 20.32 14.23
N ARG A 249 -4.18 19.04 14.00
CA ARG A 249 -4.42 18.38 12.72
C ARG A 249 -4.87 16.95 12.94
N ILE A 250 -5.64 16.42 12.00
CA ILE A 250 -5.97 14.99 11.98
C ILE A 250 -4.78 14.25 11.37
N VAL A 251 -4.32 13.22 12.06
CA VAL A 251 -3.26 12.34 11.55
C VAL A 251 -3.78 10.91 11.47
N PRO A 252 -3.49 10.18 10.39
CA PRO A 252 -3.80 8.76 10.33
C PRO A 252 -2.94 8.03 11.37
N VAL A 253 -3.55 7.08 12.07
CA VAL A 253 -2.89 6.21 13.05
C VAL A 253 -3.33 4.76 12.80
N ALA A 254 -2.58 3.81 13.34
CA ALA A 254 -2.87 2.39 13.14
C ALA A 254 -3.91 1.86 14.12
N ASP A 255 -4.64 0.84 13.68
CA ASP A 255 -5.38 -0.11 14.52
C ASP A 255 -6.36 0.55 15.50
N VAL A 256 -7.02 1.62 15.05
CA VAL A 256 -8.00 2.35 15.86
C VAL A 256 -9.19 1.47 16.18
N HIS A 257 -9.44 1.21 17.46
CA HIS A 257 -10.65 0.54 17.89
C HIS A 257 -11.12 0.93 19.29
N LEU A 258 -12.43 0.85 19.51
CA LEU A 258 -13.03 1.05 20.82
C LEU A 258 -12.90 -0.20 21.69
N THR A 259 -12.62 0.00 22.98
CA THR A 259 -12.66 -1.09 23.96
C THR A 259 -14.05 -1.70 24.06
N ASN A 260 -14.14 -2.97 24.47
CA ASN A 260 -15.40 -3.70 24.56
C ASN A 260 -16.40 -3.11 25.57
N ASP A 261 -15.97 -2.22 26.46
CA ASP A 261 -16.82 -1.48 27.40
C ASP A 261 -17.16 -0.05 26.91
N GLY A 262 -16.60 0.38 25.78
CA GLY A 262 -16.86 1.69 25.15
C GLY A 262 -16.29 2.88 25.90
N ARG A 263 -15.39 2.65 26.87
CA ARG A 263 -14.82 3.69 27.73
C ARG A 263 -13.49 4.24 27.23
N ALA A 264 -12.83 3.54 26.32
CA ALA A 264 -11.56 3.95 25.76
C ALA A 264 -11.43 3.61 24.27
N VAL A 265 -10.50 4.29 23.62
CA VAL A 265 -10.01 3.98 22.27
C VAL A 265 -8.55 3.60 22.36
N THR A 266 -8.17 2.55 21.64
CA THR A 266 -6.81 2.09 21.44
C THR A 266 -6.38 2.38 20.00
N PHE A 267 -5.10 2.71 19.81
CA PHE A 267 -4.49 2.95 18.50
C PHE A 267 -2.97 2.83 18.61
N GLU A 268 -2.26 2.73 17.49
CA GLU A 268 -0.80 2.77 17.45
C GLU A 268 -0.27 3.96 16.65
N ALA A 269 0.81 4.57 17.15
CA ALA A 269 1.49 5.67 16.47
C ALA A 269 2.98 5.69 16.81
N PRO A 270 3.84 6.26 15.94
CA PRO A 270 5.29 6.30 16.17
C PRO A 270 5.79 7.52 16.96
N ARG A 271 4.89 8.39 17.45
CA ARG A 271 5.27 9.66 18.10
C ARG A 271 4.54 9.89 19.41
N LEU A 272 5.28 10.44 20.39
CA LEU A 272 4.68 11.06 21.57
C LEU A 272 4.24 12.48 21.22
N GLY A 273 3.25 13.00 21.94
CA GLY A 273 2.68 14.32 21.70
C GLY A 273 1.34 14.47 22.44
N THR A 274 0.52 15.42 22.01
CA THR A 274 -0.85 15.56 22.51
C THR A 274 -1.80 14.91 21.53
N TRP A 275 -2.60 13.96 22.02
CA TRP A 275 -3.57 13.21 21.24
C TRP A 275 -4.99 13.50 21.75
N GLN A 276 -5.95 13.67 20.84
CA GLN A 276 -7.37 13.79 21.18
C GLN A 276 -8.23 12.97 20.20
N PRO A 277 -9.09 12.07 20.69
CA PRO A 277 -9.98 11.30 19.85
C PRO A 277 -11.18 12.15 19.41
N VAL A 278 -11.44 12.11 18.11
CA VAL A 278 -12.46 12.91 17.44
C VAL A 278 -13.21 12.09 16.40
N ILE A 279 -14.33 12.62 15.94
CA ILE A 279 -15.11 12.10 14.83
C ILE A 279 -15.53 13.22 13.89
N ARG A 280 -15.63 12.93 12.60
CA ARG A 280 -16.09 13.90 11.62
C ARG A 280 -17.54 14.30 11.92
N THR A 281 -17.81 15.60 11.93
CA THR A 281 -19.16 16.10 12.16
C THR A 281 -20.10 15.63 11.04
N GLY A 282 -21.24 15.04 11.42
CA GLY A 282 -22.26 14.56 10.49
C GLY A 282 -22.04 13.15 9.95
N LEU A 283 -20.99 12.43 10.39
CA LEU A 283 -20.77 11.04 10.00
C LEU A 283 -22.00 10.17 10.28
N GLY A 284 -22.36 9.29 9.34
CA GLY A 284 -23.52 8.40 9.42
C GLY A 284 -24.88 9.09 9.24
N THR A 285 -24.90 10.41 9.09
CA THR A 285 -26.14 11.20 8.95
C THR A 285 -26.17 12.07 7.71
N ARG A 286 -25.01 12.47 7.19
CA ARG A 286 -24.88 13.25 5.96
C ARG A 286 -25.25 12.38 4.77
N ARG A 287 -26.16 12.87 3.94
CA ARG A 287 -26.56 12.25 2.68
C ARG A 287 -25.91 13.00 1.53
N THR A 288 -25.21 12.28 0.65
CA THR A 288 -24.60 12.84 -0.56
C THR A 288 -25.03 12.06 -1.78
N ARG A 289 -25.14 12.73 -2.93
CA ARG A 289 -25.30 12.03 -4.21
C ARG A 289 -23.93 11.73 -4.77
N GLN A 290 -23.64 10.44 -4.92
CA GLN A 290 -22.41 9.96 -5.51
C GLN A 290 -22.71 9.31 -6.86
N ARG A 291 -21.91 9.65 -7.87
CA ARG A 291 -21.91 8.96 -9.15
C ARG A 291 -21.00 7.73 -9.04
N PHE A 292 -21.57 6.55 -9.25
CA PHE A 292 -20.83 5.31 -9.40
C PHE A 292 -20.61 5.00 -10.89
N THR A 293 -19.41 4.60 -11.27
CA THR A 293 -19.09 4.12 -12.63
C THR A 293 -19.22 2.61 -12.74
N PHE A 294 -19.21 1.89 -11.62
CA PHE A 294 -19.12 0.43 -11.50
C PHE A 294 -17.86 -0.19 -12.06
N HIS A 295 -16.76 0.56 -12.02
CA HIS A 295 -15.44 0.08 -12.42
C HIS A 295 -14.43 0.26 -11.30
N SER A 296 -13.56 -0.73 -11.13
CA SER A 296 -12.38 -0.62 -10.28
C SER A 296 -11.13 -1.07 -11.02
N ILE A 297 -10.00 -0.55 -10.56
CA ILE A 297 -8.67 -0.96 -11.01
C ILE A 297 -7.87 -1.43 -9.81
N LEU A 298 -7.40 -2.67 -9.85
CA LEU A 298 -6.47 -3.23 -8.89
C LEU A 298 -5.23 -3.79 -9.58
N GLY A 299 -4.13 -3.89 -8.85
CA GLY A 299 -2.94 -4.54 -9.37
C GLY A 299 -1.96 -4.96 -8.31
N ALA A 300 -1.11 -5.92 -8.64
CA ALA A 300 -0.08 -6.44 -7.74
C ALA A 300 1.33 -6.14 -8.28
N SER A 301 2.28 -5.73 -7.43
CA SER A 301 3.68 -5.47 -7.82
C SER A 301 3.77 -4.46 -8.99
N MET A 302 4.31 -4.83 -10.17
CA MET A 302 4.26 -3.99 -11.39
C MET A 302 2.83 -3.49 -11.71
N GLY A 303 1.82 -4.33 -11.53
CA GLY A 303 0.42 -3.96 -11.72
C GLY A 303 -0.07 -2.97 -10.68
N SER A 304 0.49 -2.97 -9.46
CA SER A 304 0.18 -1.98 -8.42
C SER A 304 0.64 -0.58 -8.83
N ALA A 305 1.86 -0.48 -9.39
CA ALA A 305 2.33 0.76 -10.02
C ALA A 305 1.35 1.22 -11.10
N GLY A 306 0.98 0.33 -12.02
CA GLY A 306 0.01 0.62 -13.09
C GLY A 306 -1.35 1.08 -12.56
N ALA A 307 -1.90 0.41 -11.55
CA ALA A 307 -3.20 0.72 -10.97
C ALA A 307 -3.19 2.10 -10.30
N GLY A 308 -2.13 2.43 -9.57
CA GLY A 308 -1.93 3.74 -8.97
C GLY A 308 -1.80 4.85 -10.02
N MET A 309 -0.96 4.66 -11.04
CA MET A 309 -0.70 5.68 -12.07
C MET A 309 -1.91 5.91 -12.99
N ILE A 310 -2.49 4.85 -13.54
CA ILE A 310 -3.66 4.93 -14.43
C ILE A 310 -4.88 5.41 -13.65
N GLY A 311 -5.14 4.84 -12.47
CA GLY A 311 -6.31 5.19 -11.65
C GLY A 311 -6.31 6.66 -11.27
N MET A 312 -5.18 7.18 -10.75
CA MET A 312 -5.08 8.57 -10.29
C MET A 312 -5.14 9.60 -11.43
N ARG A 313 -4.81 9.21 -12.66
CA ARG A 313 -4.93 10.07 -13.85
C ARG A 313 -6.31 10.04 -14.50
N ASN A 314 -7.09 9.01 -14.22
CA ASN A 314 -8.39 8.76 -14.83
C ASN A 314 -9.46 8.53 -13.75
N LEU A 315 -9.49 9.41 -12.73
CA LEU A 315 -10.37 9.24 -11.57
C LEU A 315 -11.85 9.09 -11.98
N ASP A 316 -12.27 9.74 -13.05
CA ASP A 316 -13.65 9.72 -13.57
C ASP A 316 -14.08 8.37 -14.15
N LEU A 317 -13.15 7.45 -14.39
CA LEU A 317 -13.43 6.10 -14.86
C LEU A 317 -13.68 5.12 -13.72
N PHE A 318 -13.16 5.37 -12.51
CA PHE A 318 -13.13 4.38 -11.44
C PHE A 318 -13.85 4.85 -10.17
N ASP A 319 -14.53 3.91 -9.52
CA ASP A 319 -15.03 4.08 -8.15
C ASP A 319 -13.96 3.69 -7.13
N PHE A 320 -13.10 2.73 -7.47
CA PHE A 320 -12.08 2.20 -6.57
C PHE A 320 -10.73 1.98 -7.26
N ILE A 321 -9.65 2.34 -6.57
CA ILE A 321 -8.26 2.13 -6.97
C ILE A 321 -7.57 1.31 -5.88
N ALA A 322 -7.04 0.13 -6.22
CA ALA A 322 -6.42 -0.77 -5.26
C ALA A 322 -5.01 -1.26 -5.67
N PRO A 323 -3.98 -0.43 -5.45
CA PRO A 323 -2.58 -0.81 -5.65
C PRO A 323 -2.08 -1.72 -4.50
N LEU A 324 -1.90 -3.02 -4.78
CA LEU A 324 -1.41 -4.01 -3.83
C LEU A 324 0.11 -4.21 -3.98
N GLY A 325 0.89 -3.81 -2.98
CA GLY A 325 2.34 -3.68 -3.04
C GLY A 325 2.71 -2.27 -3.44
N GLY A 326 1.96 -1.30 -2.91
CA GLY A 326 2.13 0.14 -3.01
C GLY A 326 1.93 0.77 -4.39
N PRO A 327 1.19 1.90 -4.47
CA PRO A 327 1.30 2.81 -5.60
C PRO A 327 2.69 3.43 -5.49
N VAL A 328 3.45 3.35 -6.58
CA VAL A 328 4.85 3.77 -6.51
C VAL A 328 4.94 5.29 -6.33
N ASP A 329 5.32 5.73 -5.14
CA ASP A 329 5.72 7.11 -4.85
C ASP A 329 7.12 7.35 -5.40
N TRP A 330 7.19 7.95 -6.59
CA TRP A 330 8.48 8.14 -7.26
C TRP A 330 9.38 9.17 -6.58
N ASN A 331 8.82 10.14 -5.83
CA ASN A 331 9.64 11.15 -5.14
C ASN A 331 10.50 10.47 -4.06
N TYR A 332 9.87 9.72 -3.15
CA TYR A 332 10.57 8.96 -2.13
C TYR A 332 11.40 7.82 -2.75
N LEU A 333 10.85 7.04 -3.68
CA LEU A 333 11.58 5.90 -4.25
C LEU A 333 12.82 6.35 -5.03
N GLY A 334 12.77 7.48 -5.74
CA GLY A 334 13.97 8.02 -6.41
C GLY A 334 15.01 8.54 -5.44
N HIS A 335 14.60 9.24 -4.37
CA HIS A 335 15.49 9.58 -3.26
C HIS A 335 16.14 8.31 -2.65
N TYR A 336 15.34 7.27 -2.45
CA TYR A 336 15.81 5.99 -1.92
C TYR A 336 16.76 5.26 -2.88
N ILE A 337 16.46 5.28 -4.19
CA ILE A 337 17.33 4.69 -5.22
C ILE A 337 18.65 5.44 -5.28
N GLN A 338 18.62 6.78 -5.31
CA GLN A 338 19.80 7.63 -5.39
C GLN A 338 20.72 7.39 -4.18
N ASN A 339 20.20 7.43 -2.96
CA ASN A 339 21.04 7.46 -1.77
C ASN A 339 21.36 6.07 -1.17
N TRP A 340 20.57 5.04 -1.48
CA TRP A 340 20.78 3.66 -1.00
C TRP A 340 21.04 2.67 -2.15
N HIS A 341 20.04 2.35 -3.00
CA HIS A 341 20.22 1.28 -4.02
C HIS A 341 21.41 1.53 -4.95
N MET A 342 21.65 2.78 -5.34
CA MET A 342 22.78 3.21 -6.18
C MET A 342 23.85 3.96 -5.38
N GLY A 343 23.78 3.88 -4.05
CA GLY A 343 24.61 4.60 -3.10
C GLY A 343 25.63 3.72 -2.37
N GLY A 344 26.22 4.31 -1.32
CA GLY A 344 27.14 3.63 -0.40
C GLY A 344 28.62 3.64 -0.80
N PHE A 345 28.99 4.31 -1.89
CA PHE A 345 30.38 4.42 -2.37
C PHE A 345 31.13 5.60 -1.75
N CYS A 346 32.46 5.52 -1.75
CA CYS A 346 33.30 6.66 -1.39
C CYS A 346 33.23 7.79 -2.43
N THR A 347 33.12 9.03 -1.96
CA THR A 347 33.38 10.23 -2.77
C THR A 347 34.85 10.28 -3.22
N ALA A 348 35.16 11.10 -4.22
CA ALA A 348 36.54 11.33 -4.67
C ALA A 348 37.46 11.79 -3.53
N ALA A 349 36.97 12.67 -2.65
CA ALA A 349 37.71 13.15 -1.48
C ALA A 349 37.98 12.02 -0.47
N GLN A 350 36.96 11.21 -0.15
CA GLN A 350 37.14 10.05 0.73
C GLN A 350 38.11 9.02 0.15
N ARG A 351 38.04 8.79 -1.17
CA ARG A 351 38.94 7.88 -1.87
C ARG A 351 40.38 8.37 -1.89
N ALA A 352 40.60 9.67 -1.98
CA ALA A 352 41.93 10.26 -1.85
C ALA A 352 42.50 10.11 -0.43
N ALA A 353 41.63 10.17 0.59
CA ALA A 353 42.02 10.02 1.99
C ALA A 353 42.26 8.56 2.42
N ASP A 354 41.42 7.62 1.96
CA ASP A 354 41.52 6.19 2.27
C ASP A 354 41.26 5.32 1.01
N PRO A 355 42.25 5.21 0.10
CA PRO A 355 42.09 4.40 -1.11
C PRO A 355 41.82 2.93 -0.82
N ALA A 356 42.47 2.37 0.21
CA ALA A 356 42.39 0.95 0.54
C ALA A 356 41.02 0.59 1.12
N GLY A 357 40.49 1.39 2.05
CA GLY A 357 39.16 1.19 2.59
C GLY A 357 38.06 1.38 1.55
N CYS A 358 38.24 2.34 0.63
CA CYS A 358 37.31 2.56 -0.46
C CYS A 358 37.31 1.43 -1.51
N ALA A 359 38.43 0.73 -1.70
CA ALA A 359 38.52 -0.44 -2.58
C ALA A 359 37.84 -1.69 -2.00
N MET A 360 37.45 -1.70 -0.72
CA MET A 360 36.74 -2.84 -0.11
C MET A 360 35.27 -2.95 -0.54
N GLY A 361 34.73 -1.94 -1.22
CA GLY A 361 33.34 -1.93 -1.64
C GLY A 361 32.54 -0.73 -1.12
N SER A 362 31.28 -0.66 -1.53
CA SER A 362 30.23 0.16 -0.95
C SER A 362 29.80 -0.34 0.43
N SER A 363 29.19 0.52 1.24
CA SER A 363 28.79 0.21 2.62
C SER A 363 27.54 0.99 3.02
N VAL A 364 26.70 0.37 3.85
CA VAL A 364 25.59 1.06 4.52
C VAL A 364 26.06 2.25 5.35
N ASP A 365 27.27 2.24 5.93
CA ASP A 365 27.79 3.36 6.74
C ASP A 365 27.97 4.66 5.93
N ARG A 366 27.95 4.56 4.60
CA ARG A 366 27.99 5.68 3.66
C ARG A 366 26.64 5.96 3.00
N THR A 367 25.56 5.35 3.48
CA THR A 367 24.19 5.71 3.12
C THR A 367 23.52 6.44 4.28
N PRO A 368 22.53 7.31 4.02
CA PRO A 368 21.85 8.02 5.08
C PRO A 368 21.21 7.05 6.10
N PRO A 369 21.05 7.49 7.37
CA PRO A 369 20.30 6.71 8.34
C PRO A 369 18.83 6.60 7.91
N SER A 370 18.15 5.53 8.35
CA SER A 370 16.71 5.40 8.11
C SER A 370 15.95 6.51 8.83
N GLY A 371 15.11 7.22 8.08
CA GLY A 371 14.27 8.30 8.57
C GLY A 371 12.81 7.90 8.76
N ASP A 372 12.38 6.76 8.19
CA ASP A 372 10.98 6.35 8.15
C ASP A 372 10.70 4.91 8.63
N LEU A 373 9.47 4.67 9.09
CA LEU A 373 8.98 3.34 9.47
C LEU A 373 9.12 2.36 8.31
N TYR A 374 9.62 1.18 8.64
CA TYR A 374 9.84 0.06 7.72
C TYR A 374 10.88 0.30 6.62
N GLU A 375 11.50 1.49 6.57
CA GLU A 375 12.59 1.78 5.64
C GLU A 375 13.80 0.89 5.95
N ARG A 376 14.36 0.27 4.92
CA ARG A 376 15.54 -0.59 5.02
C ARG A 376 16.78 0.14 4.53
N ARG A 377 17.93 -0.14 5.15
CA ARG A 377 19.22 0.35 4.64
C ARG A 377 19.82 -0.72 3.75
N GLN A 378 20.36 -0.30 2.62
CA GLN A 378 21.10 -1.12 1.68
C GLN A 378 22.10 -0.26 0.90
N HIS A 379 22.93 -0.89 0.07
CA HIS A 379 23.85 -0.20 -0.84
C HIS A 379 23.99 -0.98 -2.16
N PHE A 380 24.63 -0.41 -3.18
CA PHE A 380 24.64 -1.01 -4.52
C PHE A 380 25.22 -2.44 -4.60
N GLU A 381 26.25 -2.75 -3.83
CA GLU A 381 26.87 -4.08 -3.84
C GLU A 381 26.21 -5.08 -2.89
N GLU A 382 25.26 -4.65 -2.06
CA GLU A 382 24.46 -5.53 -1.21
C GLU A 382 23.05 -4.97 -1.04
N TRP A 383 22.12 -5.53 -1.81
CA TRP A 383 20.69 -5.23 -1.71
C TRP A 383 20.04 -6.02 -0.58
N PHE A 384 18.93 -5.48 -0.07
CA PHE A 384 18.25 -5.99 1.11
C PHE A 384 17.60 -7.36 0.86
N PHE A 385 18.21 -8.42 1.41
CA PHE A 385 17.68 -9.79 1.48
C PHE A 385 17.92 -10.30 2.90
N PRO A 386 16.98 -10.08 3.84
CA PRO A 386 17.20 -10.39 5.25
C PRO A 386 17.37 -11.89 5.50
N ASP A 387 16.76 -12.72 4.67
CA ASP A 387 16.85 -14.17 4.64
C ASP A 387 18.07 -14.68 3.87
N GLY A 388 18.67 -13.83 3.02
CA GLY A 388 19.75 -14.19 2.09
C GLY A 388 19.32 -14.97 0.85
N TRP A 389 18.02 -15.31 0.70
CA TRP A 389 17.48 -16.22 -0.31
C TRP A 389 16.30 -15.61 -1.09
N GLU A 390 15.19 -16.36 -1.24
CA GLU A 390 13.99 -16.04 -2.03
C GLU A 390 12.74 -15.78 -1.17
N GLY A 391 12.89 -15.75 0.16
CA GLY A 391 11.84 -15.51 1.17
C GLY A 391 11.21 -14.12 1.11
N GLN A 392 11.36 -13.42 -0.01
CA GLN A 392 10.63 -12.21 -0.36
C GLN A 392 9.41 -12.50 -1.24
N GLY A 393 9.25 -13.74 -1.71
CA GLY A 393 8.07 -14.20 -2.46
C GLY A 393 8.15 -13.98 -3.98
N GLY A 394 9.35 -14.05 -4.54
CA GLY A 394 9.62 -14.04 -5.98
C GLY A 394 11.13 -14.11 -6.22
N THR A 395 11.56 -14.48 -7.43
CA THR A 395 12.97 -14.46 -7.82
C THR A 395 13.40 -13.03 -8.16
N PHE A 396 13.67 -12.21 -7.13
CA PHE A 396 14.19 -10.85 -7.26
C PHE A 396 15.72 -10.82 -7.12
N ASP A 397 16.40 -11.80 -7.67
CA ASP A 397 17.86 -11.83 -7.63
C ASP A 397 18.49 -10.61 -8.32
N ARG A 398 19.82 -10.50 -8.20
CA ARG A 398 20.54 -9.36 -8.74
C ARG A 398 20.30 -9.13 -10.25
N MET A 399 20.16 -10.20 -11.04
CA MET A 399 19.81 -10.10 -12.47
C MET A 399 18.41 -9.50 -12.66
N SER A 400 17.43 -9.94 -11.88
CA SER A 400 16.02 -9.51 -12.01
C SER A 400 15.84 -8.03 -11.67
N TYR A 401 16.56 -7.52 -10.68
CA TYR A 401 16.62 -6.07 -10.41
C TYR A 401 17.18 -5.26 -11.58
N ILE A 402 18.27 -5.72 -12.21
CA ILE A 402 18.83 -5.05 -13.39
C ILE A 402 17.83 -5.07 -14.55
N GLN A 403 17.10 -6.18 -14.73
CA GLN A 403 16.00 -6.24 -15.69
C GLN A 403 14.94 -5.17 -15.39
N ILE A 404 14.55 -5.00 -14.13
CA ILE A 404 13.60 -3.97 -13.69
C ILE A 404 14.13 -2.57 -14.04
N PHE A 405 15.39 -2.24 -13.72
CA PHE A 405 15.97 -0.95 -14.09
C PHE A 405 16.01 -0.71 -15.61
N ARG A 406 16.33 -1.74 -16.40
CA ARG A 406 16.33 -1.68 -17.87
C ARG A 406 14.92 -1.46 -18.42
N ASP A 407 13.92 -2.16 -17.89
CA ASP A 407 12.53 -2.00 -18.31
C ASP A 407 11.95 -0.64 -17.90
N LEU A 408 12.18 -0.20 -16.66
CA LEU A 408 11.81 1.14 -16.21
C LEU A 408 12.40 2.21 -17.13
N THR A 409 13.68 2.09 -17.48
CA THR A 409 14.34 3.03 -18.41
C THR A 409 13.74 3.01 -19.81
N ARG A 410 13.31 1.84 -20.31
CA ARG A 410 12.65 1.74 -21.62
C ARG A 410 11.21 2.26 -21.60
N MET A 411 10.53 2.15 -20.46
CA MET A 411 9.13 2.54 -20.31
C MET A 411 8.95 4.02 -19.92
N PHE A 412 9.86 4.59 -19.14
CA PHE A 412 9.79 5.99 -18.70
C PHE A 412 10.87 6.87 -19.35
N GLY A 413 11.92 6.28 -19.91
CA GLY A 413 13.15 6.98 -20.27
C GLY A 413 14.18 6.87 -19.15
N ASN A 414 15.44 7.14 -19.48
CA ASN A 414 16.55 7.03 -18.53
C ASN A 414 16.47 8.15 -17.50
N ALA A 415 16.08 7.84 -16.27
CA ALA A 415 16.05 8.80 -15.17
C ALA A 415 17.38 8.87 -14.40
N VAL A 416 18.27 7.92 -14.62
CA VAL A 416 19.49 7.73 -13.81
C VAL A 416 20.67 8.51 -14.38
N THR A 417 20.74 8.67 -15.69
CA THR A 417 21.78 9.46 -16.37
C THR A 417 21.16 10.24 -17.53
N PRO A 418 21.68 11.43 -17.90
CA PRO A 418 21.15 12.20 -19.01
C PRO A 418 21.10 11.32 -20.28
N PRO A 419 19.94 11.14 -20.92
CA PRO A 419 19.82 10.23 -22.04
C PRO A 419 20.43 10.77 -23.34
N GLY A 420 20.81 9.86 -24.23
CA GLY A 420 21.07 10.12 -25.64
C GLY A 420 19.78 10.33 -26.45
N MET A 421 19.89 10.27 -27.79
CA MET A 421 18.77 10.58 -28.70
C MET A 421 17.57 9.65 -28.55
N THR A 422 17.79 8.36 -28.23
CA THR A 422 16.72 7.37 -28.05
C THR A 422 15.97 7.53 -26.72
N GLY A 423 16.48 8.31 -25.76
CA GLY A 423 15.87 8.44 -24.45
C GLY A 423 16.17 7.28 -23.47
N VAL A 424 16.87 6.23 -23.91
CA VAL A 424 17.09 4.99 -23.13
C VAL A 424 18.53 4.87 -22.64
N LEU A 425 19.51 4.99 -23.54
CA LEU A 425 20.91 4.85 -23.17
C LEU A 425 21.50 6.17 -22.64
N PRO A 426 22.50 6.11 -21.75
CA PRO A 426 23.22 7.30 -21.30
C PRO A 426 23.80 8.08 -22.49
N ARG A 427 23.83 9.41 -22.38
CA ARG A 427 24.43 10.28 -23.38
C ARG A 427 25.89 9.89 -23.61
N GLY A 428 26.27 9.75 -24.88
CA GLY A 428 27.61 9.29 -25.29
C GLY A 428 27.69 7.79 -25.58
N VAL A 429 26.76 6.99 -25.05
CA VAL A 429 26.68 5.56 -25.38
C VAL A 429 25.96 5.40 -26.73
N PRO A 430 26.57 4.72 -27.72
CA PRO A 430 25.95 4.54 -29.04
C PRO A 430 24.65 3.74 -28.98
N ASP A 431 23.63 4.14 -29.74
CA ASP A 431 22.35 3.42 -29.82
C ASP A 431 22.49 1.97 -30.33
N THR A 432 23.58 1.68 -31.05
CA THR A 432 23.93 0.31 -31.46
C THR A 432 24.11 -0.63 -30.27
N GLU A 433 24.40 -0.13 -29.07
CA GLU A 433 24.47 -0.94 -27.85
C GLU A 433 23.15 -1.67 -27.57
N LEU A 434 21.99 -1.09 -27.88
CA LEU A 434 20.70 -1.75 -27.67
C LEU A 434 20.55 -3.04 -28.49
N THR A 435 21.26 -3.16 -29.62
CA THR A 435 21.18 -4.29 -30.55
C THR A 435 22.28 -5.35 -30.35
N ARG A 436 23.33 -5.04 -29.58
CA ARG A 436 24.41 -5.99 -29.28
C ARG A 436 23.91 -7.08 -28.34
N SER A 437 24.46 -8.30 -28.42
CA SER A 437 24.18 -9.33 -27.41
C SER A 437 24.72 -8.91 -26.05
N ASP A 438 24.09 -9.37 -24.96
CA ASP A 438 24.55 -9.11 -23.60
C ASP A 438 26.02 -9.52 -23.41
N SER A 439 26.40 -10.71 -23.91
CA SER A 439 27.79 -11.18 -23.89
C SER A 439 28.77 -10.25 -24.61
N ALA A 440 28.37 -9.66 -25.74
CA ALA A 440 29.22 -8.74 -26.48
C ALA A 440 29.38 -7.41 -25.73
N ARG A 441 28.29 -6.87 -25.15
CA ARG A 441 28.34 -5.65 -24.31
C ARG A 441 29.26 -5.86 -23.13
N CYS A 442 29.15 -7.00 -22.46
CA CYS A 442 29.99 -7.34 -21.30
C CYS A 442 31.44 -7.63 -21.66
N ALA A 443 31.72 -8.15 -22.86
CA ALA A 443 33.10 -8.36 -23.32
C ALA A 443 33.82 -7.04 -23.63
N THR A 444 33.11 -6.08 -24.24
CA THR A 444 33.68 -4.82 -24.75
C THR A 444 32.78 -3.64 -24.35
N PRO A 445 32.95 -3.13 -23.11
CA PRO A 445 32.20 -1.98 -22.62
C PRO A 445 32.53 -0.69 -23.36
N VAL A 446 31.57 0.22 -23.44
CA VAL A 446 31.79 1.59 -23.92
C VAL A 446 32.51 2.38 -22.82
N THR A 447 33.54 3.12 -23.21
CA THR A 447 34.30 4.02 -22.33
C THR A 447 34.10 5.47 -22.76
N LEU A 448 33.75 6.32 -21.82
CA LEU A 448 33.58 7.76 -21.95
C LEU A 448 34.70 8.46 -21.16
N THR A 449 35.21 9.56 -21.72
CA THR A 449 36.28 10.38 -21.15
C THR A 449 35.80 11.82 -20.99
N ASN A 450 36.38 12.59 -20.08
CA ASN A 450 35.89 13.94 -19.74
C ASN A 450 34.44 13.89 -19.22
N TYR A 451 34.16 12.90 -18.37
CA TYR A 451 32.84 12.68 -17.77
C TYR A 451 32.87 13.14 -16.31
N TYR A 452 32.50 14.39 -16.07
CA TYR A 452 32.54 15.02 -14.75
C TYR A 452 31.41 14.53 -13.88
N ASP A 453 31.66 14.27 -12.59
CA ASP A 453 30.66 13.94 -11.57
C ASP A 453 31.03 14.61 -10.25
N ARG A 454 30.12 15.38 -9.65
CA ARG A 454 30.40 16.12 -8.40
C ARG A 454 30.95 15.25 -7.27
N GLU A 455 30.44 14.04 -7.10
CA GLU A 455 30.79 13.19 -5.96
C GLU A 455 31.95 12.25 -6.27
N TYR A 456 31.99 11.70 -7.48
CA TYR A 456 32.84 10.57 -7.81
C TYR A 456 33.95 10.83 -8.82
N ASN A 457 33.82 11.85 -9.66
CA ASN A 457 34.79 12.20 -10.69
C ASN A 457 34.81 13.73 -10.96
N PRO A 458 35.06 14.57 -9.94
CA PRO A 458 34.84 16.02 -10.04
C PRO A 458 35.78 16.74 -11.00
N ASP A 459 36.91 16.13 -11.35
CA ASP A 459 37.88 16.68 -12.33
C ASP A 459 37.78 16.00 -13.71
N GLY A 460 36.83 15.07 -13.89
CA GLY A 460 36.62 14.35 -15.15
C GLY A 460 37.79 13.45 -15.58
N SER A 461 38.79 13.24 -14.71
CA SER A 461 40.06 12.58 -15.06
C SER A 461 39.99 11.05 -15.10
N LEU A 462 38.94 10.47 -14.51
CA LEU A 462 38.69 9.03 -14.53
C LEU A 462 37.81 8.65 -15.72
N PRO A 463 38.11 7.51 -16.40
CA PRO A 463 37.21 6.94 -17.39
C PRO A 463 35.86 6.56 -16.75
N VAL A 464 34.79 6.68 -17.52
CA VAL A 464 33.44 6.24 -17.13
C VAL A 464 32.98 5.19 -18.13
N VAL A 465 32.51 4.04 -17.64
CA VAL A 465 32.22 2.87 -18.47
C VAL A 465 30.78 2.39 -18.31
N THR A 466 30.20 1.86 -19.39
CA THR A 466 29.06 0.93 -19.26
C THR A 466 29.53 -0.34 -18.55
N PHE A 467 28.66 -1.06 -17.83
CA PHE A 467 29.13 -2.22 -17.06
C PHE A 467 28.19 -3.43 -17.04
N CYS A 468 28.87 -4.56 -16.84
CA CYS A 468 28.43 -5.89 -16.41
C CYS A 468 27.93 -6.01 -14.98
N ASP A 469 26.78 -6.65 -14.74
CA ASP A 469 26.41 -7.15 -13.42
C ASP A 469 25.48 -8.38 -13.50
N GLY A 470 24.71 -8.70 -12.46
CA GLY A 470 23.68 -9.74 -12.44
C GLY A 470 24.08 -11.04 -11.73
N THR A 471 25.31 -11.14 -11.21
CA THR A 471 25.80 -12.28 -10.44
C THR A 471 25.82 -11.97 -8.95
N HIS A 472 25.47 -12.95 -8.12
CA HIS A 472 25.42 -12.80 -6.66
C HIS A 472 26.27 -13.85 -5.96
N ALA A 473 26.74 -13.52 -4.76
CA ALA A 473 27.56 -14.40 -3.95
C ALA A 473 26.75 -15.65 -3.54
N PRO A 474 27.36 -16.85 -3.52
CA PRO A 474 26.66 -18.07 -3.16
C PRO A 474 25.92 -17.96 -1.82
N GLY A 475 24.61 -18.23 -1.83
CA GLY A 475 23.73 -18.14 -0.66
C GLY A 475 23.39 -16.73 -0.19
N ARG A 476 23.58 -15.70 -1.04
CA ARG A 476 23.28 -14.30 -0.76
C ARG A 476 22.75 -13.60 -2.03
N SER A 477 21.47 -13.76 -2.35
CA SER A 477 20.85 -13.27 -3.62
C SER A 477 21.08 -11.79 -3.94
N GLY A 478 21.18 -10.93 -2.92
CA GLY A 478 21.40 -9.48 -3.08
C GLY A 478 22.86 -9.03 -3.03
N ARG A 479 23.80 -9.89 -2.62
CA ARG A 479 25.21 -9.51 -2.44
C ARG A 479 25.98 -9.78 -3.71
N TRP A 480 26.62 -8.76 -4.26
CA TRP A 480 27.48 -8.91 -5.43
C TRP A 480 28.70 -9.79 -5.12
N ASP A 481 29.09 -10.64 -6.07
CA ASP A 481 30.19 -11.61 -5.92
C ASP A 481 31.56 -11.06 -6.33
N GLY A 482 31.63 -9.82 -6.83
CA GLY A 482 32.85 -9.21 -7.34
C GLY A 482 33.19 -9.60 -8.78
N ALA A 483 32.37 -10.43 -9.43
CA ALA A 483 32.59 -10.80 -10.82
C ALA A 483 32.19 -9.65 -11.75
N ARG A 484 32.70 -9.69 -13.00
CA ARG A 484 32.27 -8.78 -14.07
C ARG A 484 30.75 -8.85 -14.32
N GLY A 485 30.07 -9.91 -13.90
CA GLY A 485 28.68 -10.16 -14.25
C GLY A 485 28.51 -10.61 -15.70
N ASN A 486 27.29 -11.02 -16.02
CA ASN A 486 26.90 -11.54 -17.34
C ASN A 486 25.71 -10.79 -17.94
N PHE A 487 25.16 -9.81 -17.22
CA PHE A 487 23.94 -9.10 -17.57
C PHE A 487 24.18 -7.58 -17.55
N PRO A 488 24.04 -6.90 -18.69
CA PRO A 488 24.42 -5.49 -18.78
C PRO A 488 23.50 -4.60 -17.95
N MET A 489 24.09 -3.61 -17.29
CA MET A 489 23.44 -2.48 -16.63
C MET A 489 23.68 -1.22 -17.47
N GLU A 490 23.44 -1.31 -18.79
CA GLU A 490 23.80 -0.28 -19.78
C GLU A 490 22.99 1.01 -19.68
N VAL A 491 21.96 1.00 -18.83
CA VAL A 491 21.13 2.17 -18.52
C VAL A 491 21.76 3.07 -17.44
N SER A 492 22.90 2.66 -16.89
CA SER A 492 23.73 3.47 -16.00
C SER A 492 25.20 3.33 -16.36
N LEU A 493 26.06 4.04 -15.64
CA LEU A 493 27.49 4.15 -15.87
C LEU A 493 28.25 3.98 -14.55
N ALA A 494 29.47 3.46 -14.62
CA ALA A 494 30.37 3.35 -13.47
C ALA A 494 31.66 4.13 -13.71
N VAL A 495 32.23 4.70 -12.64
CA VAL A 495 33.57 5.33 -12.70
C VAL A 495 34.63 4.24 -12.56
N ASP A 496 35.43 4.04 -13.61
CA ASP A 496 36.53 3.06 -13.64
C ASP A 496 37.77 3.69 -13.01
N VAL A 497 37.88 3.53 -11.70
CA VAL A 497 38.90 4.16 -10.85
C VAL A 497 40.28 3.58 -11.17
N ASN A 498 40.35 2.28 -11.42
CA ASN A 498 41.62 1.58 -11.65
C ASN A 498 42.03 1.52 -13.13
N ARG A 499 41.17 1.99 -14.04
CA ARG A 499 41.39 2.10 -15.50
C ARG A 499 41.55 0.75 -16.21
N ASN A 500 40.86 -0.29 -15.75
CA ASN A 500 40.94 -1.62 -16.36
C ASN A 500 39.80 -1.94 -17.33
N GLY A 501 38.89 -0.99 -17.57
CA GLY A 501 37.75 -1.12 -18.48
C GLY A 501 36.63 -2.02 -17.97
N ARG A 502 36.51 -2.20 -16.64
CA ARG A 502 35.35 -2.85 -16.01
C ARG A 502 35.03 -2.18 -14.68
N ARG A 503 33.83 -2.43 -14.15
CA ARG A 503 33.46 -2.08 -12.79
C ARG A 503 34.06 -3.09 -11.79
N ASP A 504 34.77 -2.61 -10.79
CA ASP A 504 35.27 -3.37 -9.63
C ASP A 504 34.61 -2.93 -8.31
N ALA A 505 34.99 -3.58 -7.20
CA ALA A 505 34.49 -3.24 -5.88
C ALA A 505 34.84 -1.81 -5.48
N GLY A 506 33.83 -1.09 -4.98
CA GLY A 506 33.97 0.30 -4.55
C GLY A 506 34.02 1.31 -5.70
N GLU A 507 33.90 0.85 -6.94
CA GLU A 507 33.74 1.71 -8.10
C GLU A 507 32.28 2.18 -8.20
N PRO A 508 32.07 3.50 -8.13
CA PRO A 508 30.75 4.07 -7.95
C PRO A 508 29.93 4.02 -9.22
N VAL A 509 28.63 3.77 -9.05
CA VAL A 509 27.62 3.87 -10.10
C VAL A 509 27.00 5.26 -10.08
N LEU A 510 26.89 5.88 -11.25
CA LEU A 510 26.46 7.26 -11.41
C LEU A 510 24.94 7.42 -11.33
N ARG A 511 24.51 8.52 -10.72
CA ARG A 511 23.11 8.82 -10.38
C ARG A 511 22.79 10.32 -10.54
N ARG A 512 22.38 10.69 -11.75
CA ARG A 512 22.13 12.03 -12.25
C ARG A 512 20.67 12.23 -12.65
N PHE A 513 19.85 12.38 -11.61
CA PHE A 513 18.41 12.49 -11.72
C PHE A 513 17.99 13.92 -12.05
N PHE A 514 18.69 14.88 -11.44
CA PHE A 514 18.41 16.31 -11.48
C PHE A 514 19.63 17.08 -10.92
N GLU A 515 19.72 18.41 -11.05
CA GLU A 515 20.86 19.17 -10.49
C GLU A 515 20.87 19.12 -8.94
N ALA A 516 21.81 19.73 -8.24
CA ALA A 516 21.71 19.74 -6.78
C ALA A 516 20.75 20.83 -6.30
N PHE A 517 19.89 20.54 -5.32
CA PHE A 517 19.07 21.56 -4.66
C PHE A 517 19.07 21.40 -3.14
N GLN A 518 18.69 22.48 -2.45
CA GLN A 518 18.51 22.53 -1.01
C GLN A 518 17.02 22.38 -0.72
N ASP A 519 16.64 21.19 -0.25
CA ASP A 519 15.29 20.83 0.17
C ASP A 519 14.99 21.51 1.53
N THR A 520 14.75 22.81 1.47
CA THR A 520 14.68 23.77 2.59
C THR A 520 13.32 24.42 2.69
N GLY A 521 12.35 23.92 1.93
CA GLY A 521 11.01 24.45 1.90
C GLY A 521 10.88 25.75 1.10
N THR A 522 9.63 26.15 0.88
CA THR A 522 9.28 27.31 0.05
C THR A 522 9.76 28.65 0.61
N ASP A 523 10.13 28.69 1.89
CA ASP A 523 10.70 29.88 2.51
C ASP A 523 12.23 30.02 2.30
N GLY A 524 12.85 28.96 1.77
CA GLY A 524 14.27 28.88 1.41
C GLY A 524 15.22 28.84 2.62
N ARG A 525 14.76 28.37 3.79
CA ARG A 525 15.57 28.29 5.00
C ARG A 525 15.36 26.95 5.68
N ALA A 526 16.45 26.24 5.95
CA ALA A 526 16.36 25.06 6.81
C ALA A 526 15.85 25.46 8.20
N SER A 527 15.05 24.60 8.83
CA SER A 527 14.49 24.81 10.17
C SER A 527 15.51 25.31 11.21
N ALA A 528 16.76 24.82 11.16
CA ALA A 528 17.82 25.22 12.08
C ALA A 528 18.26 26.70 11.95
N ASP A 529 18.02 27.31 10.80
CA ASP A 529 18.37 28.70 10.47
C ASP A 529 17.18 29.66 10.65
N GLU A 530 16.01 29.14 11.02
CA GLU A 530 14.79 29.93 11.18
C GLU A 530 14.72 30.72 12.51
N PRO A 531 14.14 31.92 12.50
CA PRO A 531 13.91 32.69 13.72
C PRO A 531 13.04 31.94 14.73
N GLY A 532 13.62 31.65 15.90
CA GLY A 532 12.92 30.97 16.99
C GLY A 532 13.14 29.45 17.03
N PHE A 533 14.03 28.91 16.20
CA PHE A 533 14.42 27.51 16.26
C PHE A 533 14.89 27.09 17.66
N ASN A 534 14.33 25.97 18.12
CA ASN A 534 14.79 25.26 19.30
C ASN A 534 14.48 23.78 19.14
N ALA A 535 15.52 22.95 19.04
CA ALA A 535 15.39 21.50 18.78
C ALA A 535 14.43 20.74 19.71
N MET A 536 14.12 21.25 20.92
CA MET A 536 13.23 20.58 21.88
C MET A 536 11.84 21.21 22.00
N THR A 537 11.72 22.52 21.80
CA THR A 537 10.49 23.26 22.10
C THR A 537 9.87 23.91 20.88
N ASN A 538 10.65 24.09 19.81
CA ASN A 538 10.23 24.65 18.54
C ASN A 538 11.16 24.18 17.40
N PRO A 539 11.21 22.87 17.09
CA PRO A 539 12.14 22.31 16.13
C PRO A 539 11.83 22.70 14.68
N ASP A 540 10.60 23.13 14.40
CA ASP A 540 10.10 23.52 13.08
C ASP A 540 9.34 24.86 13.20
N PRO A 541 10.05 26.01 13.25
CA PRO A 541 9.41 27.31 13.42
C PRO A 541 8.43 27.69 12.29
N ALA A 542 8.73 27.38 11.03
CA ALA A 542 7.89 27.67 9.86
C ALA A 542 6.69 26.72 9.71
N GLN A 543 6.72 25.55 10.35
CA GLN A 543 5.73 24.47 10.25
C GLN A 543 5.66 23.80 8.87
N ASP A 544 6.78 23.74 8.17
CA ASP A 544 6.88 23.14 6.84
C ASP A 544 7.84 21.95 6.74
N ASP A 545 8.34 21.41 7.86
CA ASP A 545 9.01 20.11 7.89
C ASP A 545 8.08 19.02 7.33
N TYR A 546 8.53 18.33 6.28
CA TYR A 546 7.79 17.23 5.70
C TYR A 546 7.79 16.01 6.63
N ASP A 547 6.58 15.51 6.90
CA ASP A 547 6.38 14.18 7.47
C ASP A 547 5.15 13.56 6.82
N ARG A 548 5.34 12.43 6.12
CA ARG A 548 4.26 11.76 5.39
C ARG A 548 2.99 11.47 6.20
N GLN A 549 3.08 11.37 7.52
CA GLN A 549 1.95 11.08 8.41
C GLN A 549 1.49 12.31 9.19
N PHE A 550 2.43 13.14 9.65
CA PHE A 550 2.15 14.25 10.57
C PHE A 550 2.14 15.63 9.91
N ASN A 551 2.83 15.81 8.79
CA ASN A 551 2.82 17.03 7.99
C ASN A 551 3.04 16.71 6.49
N PRO A 552 2.10 16.00 5.84
CA PRO A 552 2.29 15.58 4.45
C PRO A 552 2.32 16.74 3.45
N SER A 553 1.92 17.95 3.87
CA SER A 553 2.06 19.20 3.13
C SER A 553 3.39 19.91 3.30
N GLY A 554 4.26 19.46 4.21
CA GLY A 554 5.55 20.09 4.44
C GLY A 554 6.39 20.13 3.16
N THR A 555 7.14 21.21 3.00
CA THR A 555 8.01 21.46 1.85
C THR A 555 9.48 21.20 2.19
N GLU A 556 9.92 21.39 3.44
CA GLU A 556 11.29 21.05 3.84
C GLU A 556 11.47 19.53 3.99
N GLY A 557 12.40 18.94 3.24
CA GLY A 557 12.72 17.51 3.30
C GLY A 557 11.70 16.60 2.60
N ASN A 558 10.97 17.12 1.61
CA ASN A 558 9.89 16.39 0.95
C ASN A 558 10.32 15.56 -0.27
N PHE A 559 11.62 15.64 -0.62
CA PHE A 559 12.33 15.01 -1.73
C PHE A 559 11.97 15.54 -3.12
N SER A 560 11.45 16.76 -3.21
CA SER A 560 11.04 17.42 -4.43
C SER A 560 11.42 18.89 -4.35
N ARG A 561 11.84 19.47 -5.47
CA ARG A 561 12.19 20.89 -5.49
C ARG A 561 10.93 21.74 -5.66
N GLU A 562 10.75 22.72 -4.78
CA GLU A 562 9.75 23.78 -4.90
C GLU A 562 10.33 25.13 -5.35
N GLU A 563 9.44 26.04 -5.73
CA GLU A 563 9.79 27.45 -5.93
C GLU A 563 10.14 28.10 -4.58
N GLY A 564 11.26 28.80 -4.53
CA GLY A 564 11.84 29.35 -3.28
C GLY A 564 13.13 28.63 -2.88
N GLU A 565 13.24 27.35 -3.22
CA GLU A 565 14.41 26.53 -2.88
C GLU A 565 15.60 26.80 -3.82
N ALA A 566 16.77 26.94 -3.19
CA ALA A 566 18.03 27.16 -3.88
C ALA A 566 18.49 25.89 -4.61
N PHE A 567 19.06 26.06 -5.80
CA PHE A 567 19.68 24.98 -6.56
C PHE A 567 21.01 25.44 -7.16
N ASP A 568 21.90 24.49 -7.39
CA ASP A 568 23.18 24.70 -8.05
C ASP A 568 23.00 24.61 -9.57
N ASP A 569 22.94 25.76 -10.25
CA ASP A 569 22.90 25.88 -11.72
C ASP A 569 24.27 25.55 -12.35
N ARG A 570 24.71 24.32 -12.13
CA ARG A 570 25.96 23.73 -12.64
C ARG A 570 25.69 22.56 -13.56
N GLY A 571 24.44 22.41 -14.01
CA GLY A 571 24.00 21.25 -14.75
C GLY A 571 23.78 20.02 -13.87
N ILE A 572 23.21 19.00 -14.49
CA ILE A 572 22.81 17.76 -13.81
C ILE A 572 24.02 16.97 -13.28
N ASP A 573 25.23 17.18 -13.81
CA ASP A 573 26.44 16.56 -13.27
C ASP A 573 26.99 17.22 -11.99
N GLY A 574 26.48 18.41 -11.66
CA GLY A 574 26.82 19.19 -10.46
C GLY A 574 28.20 19.84 -10.48
N VAL A 575 28.88 19.91 -11.63
CA VAL A 575 30.23 20.45 -11.80
C VAL A 575 30.21 21.53 -12.87
N ALA A 576 30.64 22.74 -12.51
CA ALA A 576 30.79 23.80 -13.50
C ALA A 576 31.83 23.40 -14.56
N CYS A 577 31.48 23.50 -15.83
CA CYS A 577 32.32 23.05 -16.91
C CYS A 577 33.64 23.86 -16.93
N PRO A 578 34.81 23.19 -16.86
CA PRO A 578 36.08 23.90 -16.78
C PRO A 578 36.31 24.81 -17.99
N THR A 579 36.88 26.00 -17.73
CA THR A 579 37.14 26.98 -18.79
C THR A 579 38.06 26.41 -19.87
N GLY A 580 37.59 26.39 -21.11
CA GLY A 580 38.34 25.88 -22.26
C GLY A 580 38.18 24.38 -22.52
N GLU A 581 37.47 23.67 -21.65
CA GLU A 581 37.08 22.27 -21.85
C GLU A 581 35.70 22.15 -22.49
N THR A 582 35.36 20.95 -22.95
CA THR A 582 34.00 20.59 -23.37
C THR A 582 33.40 19.59 -22.39
N CYS A 583 32.17 19.82 -21.95
CA CYS A 583 31.41 18.92 -21.07
C CYS A 583 30.26 18.28 -21.86
N PRO A 584 30.54 17.31 -22.75
CA PRO A 584 29.57 16.83 -23.75
C PRO A 584 28.41 16.02 -23.16
N TYR A 585 28.52 15.61 -21.90
CA TYR A 585 27.55 14.74 -21.22
C TYR A 585 26.64 15.48 -20.24
N ASP A 586 26.91 16.75 -20.00
CA ASP A 586 26.14 17.58 -19.08
C ASP A 586 24.95 18.27 -19.78
N VAL A 587 23.95 18.62 -18.99
CA VAL A 587 22.72 19.27 -19.42
C VAL A 587 22.31 20.27 -18.35
N GLY A 588 21.96 21.49 -18.77
CA GLY A 588 21.30 22.49 -17.92
C GLY A 588 22.20 23.64 -17.46
N GLU A 589 23.52 23.48 -17.50
CA GLU A 589 24.44 24.44 -16.90
C GLU A 589 24.26 25.91 -17.33
N GLY A 590 24.16 26.79 -16.32
CA GLY A 590 24.24 28.24 -16.44
C GLY A 590 23.03 28.89 -17.08
N ASN A 591 21.89 28.20 -17.10
CA ASN A 591 20.68 28.68 -17.80
C ASN A 591 19.68 29.39 -16.87
N GLY A 592 19.96 29.44 -15.56
CA GLY A 592 19.15 30.07 -14.53
C GLY A 592 17.83 29.34 -14.22
N ARG A 593 17.69 28.07 -14.60
CA ARG A 593 16.51 27.23 -14.40
C ARG A 593 16.92 25.92 -13.76
N TRP A 594 16.03 25.41 -12.94
CA TRP A 594 16.18 24.09 -12.38
C TRP A 594 15.96 23.03 -13.45
N ASP A 595 16.99 22.26 -13.74
CA ASP A 595 16.93 21.17 -14.72
C ASP A 595 16.80 19.79 -14.10
N GLN A 596 16.04 18.94 -14.78
CA GLN A 596 15.84 17.56 -14.41
C GLN A 596 16.07 16.68 -15.63
N ASN A 597 16.48 15.44 -15.38
CA ASN A 597 16.57 14.46 -16.43
C ASN A 597 15.18 14.23 -17.07
N PRO A 598 15.03 14.27 -18.41
CA PRO A 598 13.73 14.03 -19.06
C PRO A 598 13.07 12.69 -18.70
N GLY A 599 13.85 11.65 -18.39
CA GLY A 599 13.31 10.39 -17.87
C GLY A 599 12.68 10.56 -16.50
N TRP A 600 13.34 11.32 -15.61
CA TRP A 600 12.84 11.64 -14.28
C TRP A 600 11.58 12.52 -14.32
N GLU A 601 11.51 13.48 -15.26
CA GLU A 601 10.32 14.31 -15.45
C GLU A 601 9.07 13.44 -15.70
N ARG A 602 9.18 12.37 -16.50
CA ARG A 602 8.07 11.45 -16.76
C ARG A 602 7.65 10.65 -15.55
N PHE A 603 8.60 10.15 -14.74
CA PHE A 603 8.29 9.53 -13.46
C PHE A 603 7.52 10.48 -12.54
N SER A 604 7.97 11.74 -12.44
CA SER A 604 7.31 12.77 -11.64
C SER A 604 5.89 13.09 -12.14
N GLN A 605 5.66 13.09 -13.46
CA GLN A 605 4.35 13.37 -14.06
C GLN A 605 3.30 12.30 -13.77
N VAL A 606 3.70 11.04 -13.61
CA VAL A 606 2.79 9.92 -13.32
C VAL A 606 2.74 9.54 -11.84
N ASN A 607 3.56 10.17 -10.98
CA ASN A 607 3.62 9.86 -9.55
C ASN A 607 2.25 10.07 -8.86
N PRO A 608 1.64 9.03 -8.28
CA PRO A 608 0.37 9.11 -7.56
C PRO A 608 0.31 10.19 -6.48
N ARG A 609 1.40 10.43 -5.72
CA ARG A 609 1.46 11.52 -4.72
C ARG A 609 1.34 12.90 -5.38
N ASN A 610 2.10 13.12 -6.45
CA ASN A 610 2.07 14.38 -7.20
C ASN A 610 0.70 14.60 -7.86
N LEU A 611 0.07 13.54 -8.37
CA LEU A 611 -1.27 13.58 -8.94
C LEU A 611 -2.34 13.90 -7.90
N ALA A 612 -2.27 13.32 -6.70
CA ALA A 612 -3.15 13.67 -5.59
C ALA A 612 -3.01 15.16 -5.21
N ALA A 613 -1.77 15.66 -5.11
CA ALA A 613 -1.49 17.05 -4.81
C ALA A 613 -2.02 18.02 -5.89
N ARG A 614 -1.90 17.65 -7.18
CA ARG A 614 -2.34 18.47 -8.33
C ARG A 614 -3.83 18.35 -8.65
N THR A 615 -4.55 17.40 -8.05
CA THR A 615 -5.99 17.23 -8.31
C THR A 615 -6.75 18.50 -7.90
N ALA A 616 -7.62 19.00 -8.78
CA ALA A 616 -8.21 20.34 -8.64
C ALA A 616 -9.07 20.50 -7.38
N THR A 617 -9.83 19.47 -6.99
CA THR A 617 -10.72 19.53 -5.83
C THR A 617 -10.60 18.28 -4.95
N ALA A 618 -10.74 18.44 -3.63
CA ALA A 618 -10.81 17.31 -2.70
C ALA A 618 -12.02 16.40 -2.99
N ALA A 619 -13.12 16.95 -3.53
CA ALA A 619 -14.31 16.18 -3.92
C ALA A 619 -14.03 15.18 -5.06
N GLN A 620 -13.11 15.50 -5.98
CA GLN A 620 -12.73 14.56 -7.04
C GLN A 620 -12.02 13.34 -6.50
N LEU A 621 -11.15 13.52 -5.50
CA LEU A 621 -10.47 12.42 -4.80
C LEU A 621 -11.45 11.66 -3.89
N ALA A 622 -12.26 12.38 -3.11
CA ALA A 622 -13.20 11.78 -2.15
C ALA A 622 -14.24 10.85 -2.80
N ARG A 623 -14.55 11.03 -4.10
CA ARG A 623 -15.43 10.14 -4.86
C ARG A 623 -14.84 8.74 -5.03
N VAL A 624 -13.51 8.62 -5.09
CA VAL A 624 -12.81 7.38 -5.41
C VAL A 624 -12.29 6.77 -4.13
N GLY A 625 -12.71 5.56 -3.80
CA GLY A 625 -12.11 4.82 -2.70
C GLY A 625 -10.72 4.31 -3.08
N ILE A 626 -9.80 4.33 -2.13
CA ILE A 626 -8.41 3.89 -2.35
C ILE A 626 -8.03 2.84 -1.30
N TRP A 627 -7.61 1.66 -1.76
CA TRP A 627 -7.08 0.60 -0.90
C TRP A 627 -5.64 0.31 -1.28
N THR A 628 -4.68 0.70 -0.46
CA THR A 628 -3.27 0.36 -0.69
C THR A 628 -2.78 -0.63 0.36
N ASP A 629 -1.83 -1.47 -0.03
CA ASP A 629 -1.10 -2.30 0.92
C ASP A 629 0.41 -2.32 0.67
N GLY A 630 1.18 -2.73 1.67
CA GLY A 630 2.62 -2.94 1.53
C GLY A 630 3.19 -3.81 2.65
N GLY A 631 4.18 -4.63 2.30
CA GLY A 631 4.88 -5.50 3.24
C GLY A 631 5.87 -4.74 4.10
N VAL A 632 5.88 -4.98 5.41
CA VAL A 632 6.78 -4.28 6.36
C VAL A 632 8.24 -4.71 6.27
N HIS A 633 8.53 -5.80 5.56
CA HIS A 633 9.87 -6.34 5.28
C HIS A 633 10.17 -6.43 3.78
N ASP A 634 9.38 -5.73 2.95
CA ASP A 634 9.53 -5.72 1.50
C ASP A 634 10.87 -5.09 1.05
N LEU A 635 11.56 -5.77 0.14
CA LEU A 635 12.84 -5.32 -0.43
C LEU A 635 12.78 -3.99 -1.21
N PHE A 636 11.60 -3.59 -1.69
CA PHE A 636 11.38 -2.30 -2.36
C PHE A 636 10.79 -1.22 -1.43
N ASN A 637 10.68 -1.50 -0.13
CA ASN A 637 10.05 -0.63 0.88
C ASN A 637 8.60 -0.24 0.56
N PHE A 638 7.79 -1.12 -0.02
CA PHE A 638 6.43 -0.78 -0.44
C PHE A 638 5.48 -0.41 0.68
N ALA A 639 5.69 -0.84 1.93
CA ALA A 639 4.98 -0.26 3.07
C ALA A 639 5.30 1.23 3.24
N THR A 640 6.59 1.59 3.21
CA THR A 640 7.05 2.98 3.31
C THR A 640 6.57 3.82 2.12
N VAL A 641 6.77 3.35 0.88
CA VAL A 641 6.30 4.01 -0.35
C VAL A 641 4.80 4.29 -0.29
N SER A 642 3.99 3.30 0.06
CA SER A 642 2.54 3.47 0.19
C SER A 642 2.17 4.53 1.23
N ASN A 643 2.91 4.59 2.35
CA ASN A 643 2.68 5.58 3.38
C ASN A 643 2.87 7.02 2.86
N HIS A 644 3.83 7.27 1.96
CA HIS A 644 4.00 8.59 1.33
C HIS A 644 2.81 8.98 0.46
N PHE A 645 2.30 8.03 -0.33
CA PHE A 645 1.13 8.26 -1.17
C PHE A 645 -0.13 8.57 -0.35
N VAL A 646 -0.45 7.76 0.66
CA VAL A 646 -1.66 8.00 1.48
C VAL A 646 -1.54 9.25 2.34
N GLY A 647 -0.32 9.66 2.68
CA GLY A 647 -0.05 10.97 3.27
C GLY A 647 -0.60 12.11 2.42
N ALA A 648 -0.42 12.05 1.10
CA ALA A 648 -0.97 13.03 0.16
C ALA A 648 -2.51 13.04 0.14
N LEU A 649 -3.17 11.90 0.39
CA LEU A 649 -4.64 11.85 0.55
C LEU A 649 -5.08 12.54 1.85
N ALA A 650 -4.38 12.26 2.95
CA ALA A 650 -4.64 12.90 4.25
C ALA A 650 -4.45 14.43 4.17
N GLN A 651 -3.42 14.90 3.47
CA GLN A 651 -3.18 16.32 3.19
C GLN A 651 -4.39 17.01 2.55
N ARG A 652 -5.14 16.28 1.71
CA ARG A 652 -6.33 16.78 1.02
C ARG A 652 -7.60 16.70 1.88
N GLY A 653 -7.47 16.40 3.17
CA GLY A 653 -8.56 16.32 4.14
C GLY A 653 -9.37 15.03 4.08
N LEU A 654 -8.89 14.02 3.33
CA LEU A 654 -9.56 12.74 3.18
C LEU A 654 -9.33 11.85 4.40
N PRO A 655 -10.33 11.06 4.84
CA PRO A 655 -10.15 10.14 5.94
C PRO A 655 -9.28 8.95 5.50
N VAL A 656 -8.07 8.87 6.03
CA VAL A 656 -7.11 7.79 5.81
C VAL A 656 -6.93 7.01 7.11
N HIS A 657 -6.98 5.68 7.05
CA HIS A 657 -6.79 4.82 8.22
C HIS A 657 -5.76 3.74 7.94
N TYR A 658 -4.90 3.49 8.92
CA TYR A 658 -3.85 2.49 8.85
C TYR A 658 -4.28 1.24 9.60
N TYR A 659 -3.94 0.08 9.04
CA TYR A 659 -4.18 -1.23 9.63
C TYR A 659 -2.88 -2.01 9.59
N ASN A 660 -2.37 -2.44 10.73
CA ASN A 660 -1.26 -3.38 10.82
C ASN A 660 -1.86 -4.79 10.85
N ASN A 661 -1.46 -5.61 9.87
CA ASN A 661 -1.95 -6.96 9.68
C ASN A 661 -3.48 -7.05 9.47
N PHE A 662 -4.01 -8.25 9.25
CA PHE A 662 -5.42 -8.42 8.87
C PHE A 662 -6.37 -8.41 10.07
N ALA A 663 -5.93 -8.95 11.22
CA ALA A 663 -6.72 -9.02 12.44
C ALA A 663 -7.28 -7.65 12.88
N SER A 664 -6.54 -6.56 12.64
CA SER A 664 -6.93 -5.19 12.95
C SER A 664 -8.16 -4.71 12.17
N LEU A 665 -8.43 -5.26 10.98
CA LEU A 665 -9.67 -5.01 10.23
C LEU A 665 -10.93 -5.49 10.99
N GLY A 666 -10.75 -6.43 11.93
CA GLY A 666 -11.76 -6.90 12.86
C GLY A 666 -11.61 -6.34 14.28
N ALA A 667 -10.82 -5.28 14.47
CA ALA A 667 -10.42 -4.76 15.79
C ALA A 667 -9.80 -5.86 16.68
N ASP A 668 -8.97 -6.71 16.09
CA ASP A 668 -8.27 -7.85 16.72
C ASP A 668 -9.19 -8.92 17.34
N ARG A 669 -10.49 -8.86 17.03
CA ARG A 669 -11.46 -9.90 17.41
C ARG A 669 -11.49 -11.06 16.42
N LEU A 670 -10.82 -10.91 15.28
CA LEU A 670 -10.68 -11.92 14.23
C LEU A 670 -9.24 -12.47 14.26
N PRO A 671 -9.04 -13.77 13.98
CA PRO A 671 -7.70 -14.35 13.92
C PRO A 671 -6.93 -13.84 12.71
N GLU A 672 -5.61 -13.69 12.86
CA GLU A 672 -4.72 -13.25 11.77
C GLU A 672 -4.61 -14.27 10.63
N SER A 673 -4.58 -15.58 10.96
CA SER A 673 -4.44 -16.63 9.95
C SER A 673 -5.08 -17.95 10.42
N PRO A 674 -5.98 -18.56 9.63
CA PRO A 674 -6.59 -18.02 8.41
C PRO A 674 -7.53 -16.84 8.73
N PHE A 675 -7.43 -15.75 7.95
CA PHE A 675 -8.24 -14.55 8.17
C PHE A 675 -9.66 -14.69 7.59
N PRO A 676 -10.73 -14.49 8.38
CA PRO A 676 -12.11 -14.60 7.92
C PRO A 676 -12.56 -13.29 7.23
N HIS A 677 -12.07 -13.09 6.01
CA HIS A 677 -12.30 -11.87 5.22
C HIS A 677 -13.77 -11.52 5.00
N ASP A 678 -14.70 -12.47 5.05
CA ASP A 678 -16.13 -12.27 4.81
C ASP A 678 -16.95 -11.87 6.07
N LEU A 679 -16.29 -11.72 7.22
CA LEU A 679 -16.90 -11.27 8.48
C LEU A 679 -16.65 -9.78 8.80
N VAL A 680 -15.74 -9.14 8.06
CA VAL A 680 -15.42 -7.71 8.24
C VAL A 680 -16.56 -6.84 7.73
N ASP A 681 -16.92 -5.81 8.49
CA ASP A 681 -17.92 -4.82 8.07
C ASP A 681 -17.30 -3.76 7.14
N TYR A 682 -16.93 -4.17 5.94
CA TYR A 682 -16.28 -3.25 5.02
C TYR A 682 -17.14 -2.05 4.69
N ALA A 683 -18.47 -2.15 4.67
CA ALA A 683 -19.37 -1.08 4.25
C ALA A 683 -19.20 0.20 5.09
N HIS A 684 -18.89 0.07 6.38
CA HIS A 684 -18.69 1.21 7.30
C HIS A 684 -17.23 1.56 7.57
N MET A 685 -16.28 0.82 6.98
CA MET A 685 -14.86 1.16 7.02
C MET A 685 -14.60 2.50 6.28
N PRO A 686 -13.52 3.22 6.61
CA PRO A 686 -13.05 4.35 5.80
C PRO A 686 -12.85 3.98 4.31
N SER A 687 -13.03 4.96 3.42
CA SER A 687 -12.86 4.78 1.97
C SER A 687 -11.41 4.90 1.51
N HIS A 688 -10.47 5.32 2.37
CA HIS A 688 -9.04 5.34 2.06
C HIS A 688 -8.29 4.54 3.12
N VAL A 689 -7.70 3.43 2.70
CA VAL A 689 -7.13 2.40 3.57
C VAL A 689 -5.66 2.18 3.22
N MET A 690 -4.82 2.11 4.25
CA MET A 690 -3.45 1.59 4.16
C MET A 690 -3.33 0.34 5.03
N LEU A 691 -3.12 -0.81 4.39
CA LEU A 691 -2.88 -2.07 5.07
C LEU A 691 -1.37 -2.39 5.04
N ARG A 692 -0.76 -2.58 6.21
CA ARG A 692 0.66 -2.94 6.37
C ARG A 692 0.74 -4.38 6.86
N TYR A 693 1.13 -5.31 6.01
CA TYR A 693 1.17 -6.73 6.36
C TYR A 693 2.57 -7.19 6.74
N GLY A 694 2.63 -8.15 7.67
CA GLY A 694 3.84 -8.70 8.24
C GLY A 694 4.02 -8.30 9.71
N ASN A 695 4.68 -9.17 10.47
CA ASN A 695 5.05 -8.93 11.84
C ASN A 695 6.35 -8.11 11.88
N PRO A 696 6.36 -6.87 12.42
CA PRO A 696 7.59 -6.09 12.54
C PRO A 696 8.67 -6.79 13.37
N ASP A 697 8.27 -7.69 14.27
CA ASP A 697 9.13 -8.47 15.15
C ASP A 697 9.30 -9.93 14.66
N ALA A 698 9.12 -10.19 13.36
CA ALA A 698 9.26 -11.51 12.75
C ALA A 698 10.61 -12.17 13.07
N THR A 699 10.56 -13.44 13.44
CA THR A 699 11.74 -14.30 13.56
C THR A 699 12.38 -14.54 12.20
N MET A 700 13.65 -14.95 12.17
CA MET A 700 14.34 -15.28 10.92
C MET A 700 13.60 -16.38 10.13
N THR A 701 12.97 -17.34 10.81
CA THR A 701 12.17 -18.38 10.15
C THR A 701 10.92 -17.80 9.48
N GLU A 702 10.24 -16.85 10.12
CA GLU A 702 9.08 -16.16 9.53
C GLU A 702 9.48 -15.31 8.32
N LEU A 703 10.62 -14.59 8.42
CA LEU A 703 11.18 -13.83 7.30
C LEU A 703 11.53 -14.74 6.11
N VAL A 704 12.19 -15.88 6.35
CA VAL A 704 12.48 -16.88 5.31
C VAL A 704 11.19 -17.43 4.68
N ASN A 705 10.11 -17.55 5.44
CA ASN A 705 8.81 -18.01 4.95
C ASN A 705 8.02 -16.94 4.17
N GLY A 706 8.51 -15.70 4.08
CA GLY A 706 7.81 -14.64 3.35
C GLY A 706 7.11 -13.60 4.19
N ASP A 707 7.18 -13.65 5.53
CA ASP A 707 6.41 -12.73 6.37
C ASP A 707 6.75 -11.25 6.09
N GLY A 708 5.74 -10.48 5.68
CA GLY A 708 5.90 -9.07 5.35
C GLY A 708 6.79 -8.78 4.14
N GLY A 709 7.21 -9.79 3.38
CA GLY A 709 8.01 -9.62 2.16
C GLY A 709 7.20 -9.05 0.99
N HIS A 710 7.83 -9.00 -0.19
CA HIS A 710 7.22 -8.41 -1.40
C HIS A 710 5.86 -8.99 -1.78
N VAL A 711 5.77 -10.32 -1.78
CA VAL A 711 4.50 -11.01 -2.04
C VAL A 711 3.81 -11.38 -0.73
N GLY A 712 4.57 -11.69 0.32
CA GLY A 712 4.06 -12.18 1.60
C GLY A 712 4.00 -13.70 1.66
N THR A 713 3.59 -14.23 2.81
CA THR A 713 3.24 -15.65 2.98
C THR A 713 1.97 -16.01 2.19
N ILE A 714 1.71 -17.30 1.93
CA ILE A 714 0.48 -17.77 1.26
C ILE A 714 -0.80 -17.19 1.92
N PRO A 715 -0.96 -17.21 3.26
CA PRO A 715 -2.09 -16.56 3.92
C PRO A 715 -2.17 -15.05 3.66
N GLN A 716 -1.04 -14.35 3.64
CA GLN A 716 -1.00 -12.91 3.37
C GLN A 716 -1.47 -12.63 1.94
N ILE A 717 -0.92 -13.30 0.91
CA ILE A 717 -1.32 -13.13 -0.50
C ILE A 717 -2.83 -13.24 -0.66
N THR A 718 -3.39 -14.29 -0.08
CA THR A 718 -4.82 -14.60 -0.16
C THR A 718 -5.66 -13.50 0.51
N SER A 719 -5.24 -13.06 1.69
CA SER A 719 -5.95 -12.05 2.48
C SER A 719 -5.87 -10.66 1.86
N ARG A 720 -4.72 -10.27 1.28
CA ARG A 720 -4.54 -9.00 0.52
C ARG A 720 -5.56 -8.87 -0.61
N LEU A 721 -5.70 -9.96 -1.38
CA LEU A 721 -6.63 -10.03 -2.50
C LEU A 721 -8.10 -10.01 -2.06
N TYR A 722 -8.49 -10.86 -1.09
CA TYR A 722 -9.89 -10.92 -0.70
C TYR A 722 -10.38 -9.69 0.05
N THR A 723 -9.56 -9.12 0.92
CA THR A 723 -9.96 -7.93 1.69
C THR A 723 -10.26 -6.75 0.76
N SER A 724 -9.39 -6.48 -0.22
CA SER A 724 -9.62 -5.44 -1.22
C SER A 724 -10.86 -5.69 -2.09
N LEU A 725 -11.06 -6.93 -2.58
CA LEU A 725 -12.24 -7.27 -3.40
C LEU A 725 -13.55 -7.20 -2.62
N PHE A 726 -13.58 -7.71 -1.38
CA PHE A 726 -14.77 -7.62 -0.53
C PHE A 726 -15.05 -6.17 -0.12
N TRP A 727 -14.01 -5.38 0.09
CA TRP A 727 -14.13 -3.96 0.39
C TRP A 727 -14.77 -3.16 -0.75
N MET A 728 -14.39 -3.42 -2.01
CA MET A 728 -15.05 -2.86 -3.21
C MET A 728 -16.50 -3.34 -3.32
N ALA A 729 -16.69 -4.66 -3.22
CA ALA A 729 -18.00 -5.30 -3.36
C ALA A 729 -19.00 -4.89 -2.26
N ALA A 730 -18.54 -4.45 -1.09
CA ALA A 730 -19.39 -3.93 -0.03
C ALA A 730 -19.87 -2.49 -0.29
N ARG A 731 -19.16 -1.72 -1.13
CA ARG A 731 -19.42 -0.29 -1.37
C ARG A 731 -20.23 0.00 -2.62
N TRP A 732 -20.16 -0.84 -3.64
CA TRP A 732 -21.05 -0.68 -4.80
C TRP A 732 -22.51 -0.92 -4.40
N PRO A 733 -23.43 0.01 -4.70
CA PRO A 733 -24.83 -0.12 -4.34
C PRO A 733 -25.55 -1.19 -5.18
N GLY A 734 -26.58 -1.85 -4.65
CA GLY A 734 -27.54 -2.64 -5.45
C GLY A 734 -27.00 -3.87 -6.21
N GLY A 735 -25.96 -4.53 -5.71
CA GLY A 735 -25.31 -5.67 -6.38
C GLY A 735 -26.07 -7.01 -6.34
N ASP A 736 -25.86 -7.87 -7.34
CA ASP A 736 -26.38 -9.25 -7.36
C ASP A 736 -25.58 -10.15 -6.41
N ARG A 737 -26.25 -10.66 -5.37
CA ARG A 737 -25.68 -11.58 -4.37
C ARG A 737 -26.41 -12.92 -4.34
N ARG A 738 -27.26 -13.22 -5.33
CA ARG A 738 -28.01 -14.48 -5.38
C ARG A 738 -27.05 -15.64 -5.61
N ALA A 739 -27.29 -16.75 -4.91
CA ALA A 739 -26.63 -18.02 -5.20
C ALA A 739 -26.88 -18.40 -6.67
N ALA A 740 -25.92 -19.06 -7.29
CA ALA A 740 -26.01 -19.49 -8.68
C ALA A 740 -25.20 -20.76 -8.90
N ARG A 741 -25.45 -21.44 -10.02
CA ARG A 741 -24.58 -22.54 -10.43
C ARG A 741 -23.21 -21.98 -10.76
N TYR A 742 -22.19 -22.63 -10.23
CA TYR A 742 -20.81 -22.30 -10.49
C TYR A 742 -20.28 -23.21 -11.61
N SER A 743 -19.79 -22.62 -12.69
CA SER A 743 -19.18 -23.32 -13.83
C SER A 743 -17.83 -22.71 -14.14
N THR A 744 -16.88 -23.56 -14.50
CA THR A 744 -15.50 -23.20 -14.83
C THR A 744 -15.20 -23.39 -16.32
N GLU A 745 -16.23 -23.39 -17.16
CA GLU A 745 -16.09 -23.61 -18.59
C GLU A 745 -15.32 -22.47 -19.28
N PHE A 746 -14.34 -22.85 -20.10
CA PHE A 746 -13.56 -21.95 -20.93
C PHE A 746 -14.15 -21.84 -22.35
N ASP A 747 -14.22 -20.62 -22.89
CA ASP A 747 -14.64 -20.32 -24.25
C ASP A 747 -13.76 -19.23 -24.87
N ASN A 748 -12.51 -19.58 -25.18
CA ASN A 748 -11.56 -18.65 -25.81
C ASN A 748 -12.02 -18.22 -27.21
N ALA A 749 -12.53 -19.16 -28.02
CA ALA A 749 -12.93 -18.89 -29.39
C ALA A 749 -14.15 -17.96 -29.48
N GLY A 750 -15.15 -18.17 -28.62
CA GLY A 750 -16.33 -17.32 -28.50
C GLY A 750 -16.14 -16.11 -27.60
N ARG A 751 -14.94 -15.89 -27.03
CA ARG A 751 -14.65 -14.76 -26.12
C ARG A 751 -15.63 -14.69 -24.95
N CYS A 752 -15.87 -15.83 -24.31
CA CYS A 752 -16.83 -16.02 -23.22
C CYS A 752 -18.31 -15.94 -23.66
N SER A 753 -18.64 -16.18 -24.92
CA SER A 753 -20.04 -16.19 -25.38
C SER A 753 -20.83 -17.36 -24.78
N ASN A 754 -20.17 -18.51 -24.59
CA ASN A 754 -20.78 -19.72 -24.01
C ASN A 754 -20.02 -20.25 -22.77
N GLY A 755 -18.90 -19.62 -22.41
CA GLY A 755 -18.09 -19.98 -21.23
C GLY A 755 -17.99 -18.83 -20.23
N TYR A 756 -17.47 -19.14 -19.04
CA TYR A 756 -17.26 -18.17 -17.96
C TYR A 756 -15.84 -17.60 -17.95
N PHE A 757 -14.93 -18.25 -18.67
CA PHE A 757 -13.54 -17.85 -18.80
C PHE A 757 -13.15 -17.78 -20.27
N CYS A 758 -12.37 -16.77 -20.64
CA CYS A 758 -11.80 -16.70 -21.97
C CYS A 758 -10.50 -15.93 -21.96
N THR A 759 -9.56 -16.37 -22.78
CA THR A 759 -8.35 -15.63 -23.13
C THR A 759 -8.31 -15.46 -24.64
N PHE A 760 -8.16 -14.22 -25.10
CA PHE A 760 -8.14 -13.88 -26.52
C PHE A 760 -7.19 -12.70 -26.78
N ASP A 761 -6.66 -12.61 -27.98
CA ASP A 761 -5.86 -11.45 -28.38
C ASP A 761 -6.75 -10.22 -28.62
N PHE A 762 -6.41 -9.13 -27.94
CA PHE A 762 -7.00 -7.81 -28.14
C PHE A 762 -5.99 -6.91 -28.84
N ARG A 763 -6.46 -6.23 -29.90
CA ARG A 763 -5.70 -5.20 -30.61
C ARG A 763 -6.31 -3.84 -30.30
N SER A 764 -5.49 -2.93 -29.79
CA SER A 764 -5.85 -1.52 -29.63
C SER A 764 -5.70 -0.79 -30.96
N ASP A 765 -6.73 -0.04 -31.35
CA ASP A 765 -6.73 0.72 -32.59
C ASP A 765 -5.82 1.96 -32.49
N ARG A 766 -5.77 2.61 -31.32
CA ARG A 766 -4.95 3.82 -31.12
C ARG A 766 -3.46 3.52 -31.03
N SER A 767 -3.07 2.47 -30.32
CA SER A 767 -1.66 2.09 -30.18
C SER A 767 -1.16 1.17 -31.30
N GLY A 768 -2.07 0.45 -31.97
CA GLY A 768 -1.72 -0.67 -32.85
C GLY A 768 -1.20 -1.91 -32.12
N ARG A 769 -1.05 -1.87 -30.78
CA ARG A 769 -0.53 -2.98 -29.98
C ARG A 769 -1.54 -4.12 -29.93
N ASN A 770 -1.04 -5.35 -30.08
CA ASN A 770 -1.79 -6.59 -29.90
C ASN A 770 -1.24 -7.37 -28.71
N GLY A 771 -2.12 -7.95 -27.88
CA GLY A 771 -1.71 -8.82 -26.78
C GLY A 771 -2.89 -9.57 -26.17
N PRO A 772 -2.63 -10.67 -25.45
CA PRO A 772 -3.69 -11.49 -24.86
C PRO A 772 -4.43 -10.74 -23.76
N VAL A 773 -5.71 -10.96 -23.60
CA VAL A 773 -6.51 -10.49 -22.47
C VAL A 773 -7.29 -11.68 -21.94
N SER A 774 -7.36 -11.82 -20.62
CA SER A 774 -8.23 -12.80 -19.99
C SER A 774 -9.44 -12.11 -19.38
N VAL A 775 -10.60 -12.74 -19.48
CA VAL A 775 -11.86 -12.26 -18.89
C VAL A 775 -12.51 -13.40 -18.11
N TYR A 776 -13.03 -13.06 -16.94
CA TYR A 776 -13.87 -13.90 -16.10
C TYR A 776 -15.26 -13.27 -15.97
N LEU A 777 -16.29 -14.09 -16.21
CA LEU A 777 -17.69 -13.71 -16.03
C LEU A 777 -18.24 -14.32 -14.73
N PRO A 778 -19.02 -13.57 -13.94
CA PRO A 778 -19.49 -14.04 -12.64
C PRO A 778 -20.47 -15.22 -12.76
N PRO A 779 -20.69 -15.98 -11.68
CA PRO A 779 -21.54 -17.16 -11.72
C PRO A 779 -23.00 -16.83 -12.03
N GLY A 780 -23.61 -17.63 -12.89
CA GLY A 780 -24.96 -17.41 -13.41
C GLY A 780 -25.08 -16.29 -14.45
N TYR A 781 -23.97 -15.75 -14.97
CA TYR A 781 -24.00 -14.80 -16.09
C TYR A 781 -24.80 -15.34 -17.28
N HIS A 782 -24.61 -16.60 -17.68
CA HIS A 782 -25.32 -17.17 -18.84
C HIS A 782 -26.72 -17.70 -18.52
N ASP A 783 -27.17 -17.61 -17.27
CA ASP A 783 -28.49 -18.10 -16.90
C ASP A 783 -29.59 -17.24 -17.56
N PRO A 784 -30.63 -17.84 -18.15
CA PRO A 784 -31.69 -17.08 -18.83
C PRO A 784 -32.38 -16.03 -17.95
N GLU A 785 -32.53 -16.31 -16.65
CA GLU A 785 -33.09 -15.37 -15.66
C GLU A 785 -32.21 -14.13 -15.44
N ASN A 786 -30.92 -14.21 -15.75
CA ASN A 786 -29.93 -13.16 -15.56
C ASN A 786 -29.59 -12.42 -16.86
N ALA A 787 -30.33 -12.68 -17.95
CA ALA A 787 -30.06 -12.08 -19.27
C ALA A 787 -30.05 -10.54 -19.27
N ASN A 788 -30.78 -9.91 -18.33
CA ASN A 788 -30.86 -8.46 -18.16
C ASN A 788 -30.01 -7.91 -16.99
N VAL A 789 -29.31 -8.78 -16.26
CA VAL A 789 -28.44 -8.37 -15.15
C VAL A 789 -27.12 -7.84 -15.71
N ARG A 790 -26.67 -6.73 -15.14
CA ARG A 790 -25.42 -6.06 -15.48
C ARG A 790 -24.52 -5.99 -14.27
N TYR A 791 -23.22 -6.13 -14.49
CA TYR A 791 -22.24 -6.36 -13.42
C TYR A 791 -21.20 -5.25 -13.38
N PRO A 792 -20.69 -4.89 -12.19
CA PRO A 792 -19.47 -4.11 -12.07
C PRO A 792 -18.27 -4.84 -12.69
N VAL A 793 -17.20 -4.10 -12.99
CA VAL A 793 -15.97 -4.61 -13.60
C VAL A 793 -14.77 -4.31 -12.70
N VAL A 794 -13.96 -5.33 -12.46
CA VAL A 794 -12.66 -5.22 -11.78
C VAL A 794 -11.56 -5.48 -12.80
N TYR A 795 -10.76 -4.47 -13.12
CA TYR A 795 -9.52 -4.66 -13.88
C TYR A 795 -8.41 -5.07 -12.93
N PHE A 796 -7.81 -6.25 -13.12
CA PHE A 796 -6.69 -6.74 -12.33
C PHE A 796 -5.40 -6.78 -13.17
N LEU A 797 -4.51 -5.84 -12.88
CA LEU A 797 -3.19 -5.71 -13.48
C LEU A 797 -2.17 -6.66 -12.79
N HIS A 798 -1.51 -7.50 -13.57
CA HIS A 798 -0.58 -8.52 -13.07
C HIS A 798 0.80 -7.96 -12.72
N GLY A 799 1.55 -8.75 -11.95
CA GLY A 799 2.91 -8.44 -11.51
C GLY A 799 3.96 -8.62 -12.61
N TYR A 800 5.20 -8.25 -12.26
CA TYR A 800 6.34 -8.32 -13.18
C TYR A 800 6.64 -9.77 -13.59
N GLY A 801 6.77 -10.03 -14.88
CA GLY A 801 7.04 -11.37 -15.41
C GLY A 801 5.83 -12.30 -15.54
N GLN A 802 4.66 -11.92 -15.02
CA GLN A 802 3.39 -12.63 -15.20
C GLN A 802 2.74 -12.29 -16.55
N GLN A 803 1.64 -12.97 -16.87
CA GLN A 803 0.75 -12.70 -17.98
C GLN A 803 -0.73 -12.86 -17.58
N PRO A 804 -1.70 -12.38 -18.38
CA PRO A 804 -3.12 -12.41 -18.04
C PRO A 804 -3.69 -13.74 -17.56
N SER A 805 -3.28 -14.85 -18.20
CA SER A 805 -3.75 -16.19 -17.84
C SER A 805 -3.36 -16.61 -16.42
N ASP A 806 -2.26 -16.08 -15.89
CA ASP A 806 -1.73 -16.47 -14.58
C ASP A 806 -2.64 -15.99 -13.43
N LEU A 807 -3.46 -14.97 -13.69
CA LEU A 807 -4.43 -14.43 -12.72
C LEU A 807 -5.83 -15.03 -12.84
N VAL A 808 -6.09 -15.86 -13.85
CA VAL A 808 -7.44 -16.43 -14.07
C VAL A 808 -7.90 -17.27 -12.87
N ALA A 809 -6.97 -17.96 -12.22
CA ALA A 809 -7.24 -18.73 -11.00
C ALA A 809 -7.83 -17.87 -9.87
N THR A 810 -7.47 -16.59 -9.79
CA THR A 810 -8.10 -15.66 -8.84
C THR A 810 -9.60 -15.54 -9.07
N GLY A 811 -10.03 -15.41 -10.33
CA GLY A 811 -11.46 -15.33 -10.67
C GLY A 811 -12.22 -16.60 -10.27
N LEU A 812 -11.58 -17.77 -10.42
CA LEU A 812 -12.17 -19.04 -9.99
C LEU A 812 -12.41 -19.07 -8.47
N ILE A 813 -11.42 -18.68 -7.67
CA ILE A 813 -11.54 -18.82 -6.22
C ILE A 813 -12.53 -17.79 -5.65
N VAL A 814 -12.52 -16.56 -6.15
CA VAL A 814 -13.48 -15.51 -5.74
C VAL A 814 -14.90 -15.85 -6.18
N GLY A 815 -15.06 -16.43 -7.38
CA GLY A 815 -16.34 -16.86 -7.92
C GLY A 815 -17.10 -17.83 -7.01
N ASN A 816 -16.38 -18.69 -6.30
CA ASN A 816 -16.98 -19.61 -5.32
C ASN A 816 -17.71 -18.83 -4.21
N PHE A 817 -17.07 -17.81 -3.62
CA PHE A 817 -17.68 -16.96 -2.59
C PHE A 817 -18.91 -16.18 -3.09
N MET A 818 -18.97 -15.82 -4.38
CA MET A 818 -20.12 -15.11 -4.96
C MET A 818 -21.37 -15.98 -5.08
N ALA A 819 -21.24 -17.30 -5.13
CA ALA A 819 -22.31 -18.21 -5.56
C ALA A 819 -22.71 -19.29 -4.54
N LEU A 820 -21.84 -19.62 -3.59
CA LEU A 820 -22.08 -20.69 -2.62
C LEU A 820 -23.36 -20.46 -1.79
N SER A 821 -24.32 -21.37 -1.90
CA SER A 821 -25.58 -21.34 -1.14
C SER A 821 -25.40 -21.53 0.37
N SER A 822 -24.30 -22.17 0.79
CA SER A 822 -23.93 -22.35 2.20
C SER A 822 -23.47 -21.06 2.87
N ILE A 823 -23.11 -20.03 2.09
CA ILE A 823 -22.72 -18.71 2.58
C ILE A 823 -23.93 -17.79 2.44
N PRO A 824 -24.45 -17.15 3.50
CA PRO A 824 -25.62 -16.26 3.39
C PRO A 824 -25.32 -15.03 2.52
N SER A 825 -26.34 -14.46 1.86
CA SER A 825 -26.18 -13.30 0.96
C SER A 825 -25.45 -12.11 1.58
N TRP A 826 -25.58 -11.85 2.89
CA TRP A 826 -24.84 -10.76 3.54
C TRP A 826 -23.32 -10.99 3.62
N ARG A 827 -22.87 -12.25 3.60
CA ARG A 827 -21.44 -12.65 3.55
C ARG A 827 -20.89 -12.80 2.13
N ARG A 828 -21.76 -13.03 1.13
CA ARG A 828 -21.30 -13.16 -0.27
C ARG A 828 -20.95 -11.80 -0.86
N PRO A 829 -19.79 -11.62 -1.51
CA PRO A 829 -19.54 -10.42 -2.30
C PRO A 829 -20.56 -10.35 -3.44
N GLN A 830 -20.91 -9.14 -3.87
CA GLN A 830 -21.70 -9.00 -5.09
C GLN A 830 -20.92 -9.52 -6.30
N LYS A 831 -21.63 -10.04 -7.29
CA LYS A 831 -21.05 -10.53 -8.54
C LYS A 831 -20.45 -9.39 -9.37
N PHE A 832 -19.26 -9.61 -9.92
CA PHE A 832 -18.57 -8.70 -10.82
C PHE A 832 -17.82 -9.45 -11.92
N ILE A 833 -17.58 -8.78 -13.05
CA ILE A 833 -16.69 -9.24 -14.12
C ILE A 833 -15.25 -8.94 -13.70
N MET A 834 -14.30 -9.84 -13.98
CA MET A 834 -12.87 -9.54 -13.84
C MET A 834 -12.20 -9.54 -15.21
N VAL A 835 -11.34 -8.56 -15.43
CA VAL A 835 -10.57 -8.40 -16.68
C VAL A 835 -9.10 -8.34 -16.32
N PHE A 836 -8.27 -9.10 -17.02
CA PHE A 836 -6.83 -9.21 -16.81
C PHE A 836 -6.09 -8.70 -18.05
N PRO A 837 -5.66 -7.43 -18.09
CA PRO A 837 -4.94 -6.85 -19.22
C PRO A 837 -3.48 -7.31 -19.30
N ASP A 838 -2.96 -7.47 -20.53
CA ASP A 838 -1.53 -7.74 -20.75
C ASP A 838 -0.68 -6.56 -20.32
N GLY A 839 0.15 -6.75 -19.29
CA GLY A 839 1.24 -5.84 -18.91
C GLY A 839 2.62 -6.43 -19.23
N ARG A 840 2.68 -7.65 -19.75
CA ARG A 840 3.94 -8.34 -20.05
C ARG A 840 4.58 -7.71 -21.27
N CYS A 841 5.90 -7.56 -21.22
CA CYS A 841 6.66 -7.19 -22.39
C CYS A 841 6.58 -8.26 -23.47
N ARG A 842 6.11 -7.88 -24.67
CA ARG A 842 6.05 -8.73 -25.85
C ARG A 842 7.17 -8.37 -26.84
N PRO A 843 7.51 -9.25 -27.80
CA PRO A 843 8.58 -8.97 -28.76
C PRO A 843 8.45 -7.61 -29.49
N GLN A 844 7.24 -7.15 -29.75
CA GLN A 844 6.95 -5.86 -30.38
C GLN A 844 7.16 -4.65 -29.46
N ASP A 845 7.20 -4.85 -28.14
CA ASP A 845 7.17 -3.77 -27.14
C ASP A 845 8.58 -3.19 -26.89
N ASN A 846 9.66 -3.85 -27.34
CA ASN A 846 11.05 -3.42 -27.19
C ASN A 846 11.53 -3.23 -25.72
N CYS A 847 10.99 -4.02 -24.79
CA CYS A 847 11.41 -4.17 -23.39
C CYS A 847 11.90 -5.62 -23.13
N LEU A 848 12.09 -6.01 -21.86
CA LEU A 848 12.57 -7.33 -21.45
C LEU A 848 11.45 -8.19 -20.86
N ARG A 849 10.79 -7.75 -19.78
CA ARG A 849 9.77 -8.54 -19.05
C ARG A 849 8.52 -7.76 -18.72
N GLY A 850 8.64 -6.51 -18.29
CA GLY A 850 7.53 -5.71 -17.78
C GLY A 850 7.41 -4.35 -18.44
N THR A 851 6.18 -3.87 -18.54
CA THR A 851 5.87 -2.57 -19.16
C THR A 851 5.42 -1.51 -18.17
N PHE A 852 5.17 -1.87 -16.91
CA PHE A 852 4.65 -0.97 -15.87
C PHE A 852 3.35 -0.25 -16.30
N TYR A 853 2.61 -0.83 -17.25
CA TYR A 853 1.36 -0.30 -17.78
C TYR A 853 1.45 1.16 -18.24
N THR A 854 2.62 1.58 -18.72
CA THR A 854 2.91 2.96 -19.14
C THR A 854 3.10 3.06 -20.65
N ASP A 855 2.80 4.22 -21.23
CA ASP A 855 3.13 4.51 -22.62
C ASP A 855 4.63 4.87 -22.76
N SER A 856 5.38 3.98 -23.40
CA SER A 856 6.82 4.13 -23.60
C SER A 856 7.13 5.32 -24.52
N PRO A 857 8.18 6.11 -24.20
CA PRO A 857 8.59 7.22 -25.03
C PRO A 857 9.25 6.83 -26.34
N VAL A 858 9.73 5.58 -26.45
CA VAL A 858 10.26 5.04 -27.72
C VAL A 858 9.14 4.48 -28.61
N GLY A 859 7.88 4.60 -28.20
CA GLY A 859 6.68 4.38 -29.01
C GLY A 859 6.23 2.92 -29.19
N SER A 860 7.07 1.94 -28.89
CA SER A 860 6.80 0.52 -29.14
C SER A 860 5.74 -0.09 -28.20
N ALA A 861 5.77 0.27 -26.92
CA ALA A 861 4.86 -0.22 -25.89
C ALA A 861 3.95 0.91 -25.41
N GLN A 862 2.76 1.06 -25.98
CA GLN A 862 1.76 2.08 -25.57
C GLN A 862 0.68 1.43 -24.69
N MET A 863 1.05 1.07 -23.46
CA MET A 863 0.26 0.20 -22.60
C MET A 863 -0.93 0.84 -21.91
N GLU A 864 -0.83 2.11 -21.55
CA GLU A 864 -1.98 2.82 -20.98
C GLU A 864 -2.99 3.10 -22.08
N THR A 865 -2.52 3.52 -23.26
CA THR A 865 -3.39 3.68 -24.44
C THR A 865 -4.07 2.35 -24.79
N TYR A 866 -3.34 1.23 -24.76
CA TYR A 866 -3.88 -0.12 -24.94
C TYR A 866 -4.95 -0.46 -23.88
N PHE A 867 -4.66 -0.19 -22.61
CA PHE A 867 -5.59 -0.42 -21.50
C PHE A 867 -6.88 0.38 -21.65
N LEU A 868 -6.79 1.67 -22.01
CA LEU A 868 -7.96 2.54 -22.18
C LEU A 868 -8.82 2.12 -23.39
N ASP A 869 -8.22 1.57 -24.45
CA ASP A 869 -8.99 0.95 -25.54
C ASP A 869 -9.66 -0.35 -25.11
N LEU A 870 -8.97 -1.16 -24.30
CA LEU A 870 -9.53 -2.38 -23.73
C LEU A 870 -10.72 -2.04 -22.80
N TYR A 871 -10.60 -1.00 -21.99
CA TYR A 871 -11.68 -0.51 -21.13
C TYR A 871 -12.97 -0.31 -21.95
N GLN A 872 -12.87 0.45 -23.05
CA GLN A 872 -14.02 0.72 -23.91
C GLN A 872 -14.53 -0.53 -24.65
N TYR A 873 -13.65 -1.46 -24.99
CA TYR A 873 -14.06 -2.74 -25.58
C TYR A 873 -14.91 -3.55 -24.60
N ILE A 874 -14.48 -3.65 -23.32
CA ILE A 874 -15.22 -4.41 -22.31
C ILE A 874 -16.63 -3.84 -22.12
N ASP A 875 -16.78 -2.52 -21.98
CA ASP A 875 -18.07 -1.84 -21.83
C ASP A 875 -19.05 -2.12 -22.96
N ARG A 876 -18.53 -2.25 -24.19
CA ARG A 876 -19.34 -2.51 -25.39
C ARG A 876 -19.66 -3.99 -25.58
N SER A 877 -18.79 -4.88 -25.12
CA SER A 877 -18.85 -6.31 -25.43
C SER A 877 -19.49 -7.17 -24.36
N TYR A 878 -19.53 -6.71 -23.10
CA TYR A 878 -20.08 -7.46 -21.96
C TYR A 878 -21.23 -6.72 -21.28
N ARG A 879 -22.01 -7.41 -20.44
CA ARG A 879 -23.10 -6.81 -19.67
C ARG A 879 -22.56 -6.06 -18.46
N VAL A 880 -21.92 -4.93 -18.73
CA VAL A 880 -21.39 -4.00 -17.74
C VAL A 880 -22.51 -3.12 -17.19
N ARG A 881 -22.46 -2.81 -15.90
CA ARG A 881 -23.40 -1.90 -15.23
C ARG A 881 -23.08 -0.46 -15.62
N MET A 882 -24.10 0.29 -16.00
CA MET A 882 -23.94 1.66 -16.47
C MET A 882 -23.77 2.61 -15.28
N PRO A 883 -23.07 3.75 -15.45
CA PRO A 883 -22.93 4.73 -14.39
C PRO A 883 -24.28 5.22 -13.87
N GLU A 884 -24.38 5.37 -12.54
CA GLU A 884 -25.62 5.79 -11.88
C GLU A 884 -25.33 6.75 -10.72
N GLU A 885 -26.26 7.66 -10.43
CA GLU A 885 -26.19 8.51 -9.24
C GLU A 885 -27.02 7.89 -8.12
N VAL A 886 -26.38 7.62 -6.99
CA VAL A 886 -27.01 7.04 -5.81
C VAL A 886 -26.84 7.98 -4.62
N GLU A 887 -27.88 8.10 -3.80
CA GLU A 887 -27.75 8.75 -2.50
C GLU A 887 -27.03 7.80 -1.54
N VAL A 888 -25.87 8.21 -1.05
CA VAL A 888 -25.07 7.49 -0.06
C VAL A 888 -25.07 8.24 1.26
N VAL A 889 -24.73 7.50 2.32
CA VAL A 889 -24.51 8.05 3.65
C VAL A 889 -23.01 8.16 3.83
N ASP A 890 -22.51 9.38 4.05
CA ASP A 890 -21.10 9.61 4.35
C ASP A 890 -20.74 9.09 5.75
#